data_AF-A0A7Z0PVL4-F1
#
_entry.id   AF-A0A7Z0PVL4-F1
#
_cell.length_a   1.000
_cell.length_b   1.000
_cell.length_c   1.000
_cell.angle_alpha   90.00
_cell.angle_beta   90.00
_cell.angle_gamma   90.00
#
_symmetry.space_group_name_H-M   'P 1'
#
loop_
_entity.id
_entity.type
_entity.pdbx_description
1 polymer ?
#
loop_
_entity_poly.entity_id
_entity_poly.type
_entity_poly.pdbx_seq_one_letter_code
_entity_poly.pdbx_strand_id
1 'polypeptide(L)'
;MAAAGYTNPVVWQDFADVDIIRVGDTYYMSASTMHYSPGAPVLRSWNLVDWEFAGHSVPVLDFGAKYNLSGGRGYVRGIWASSLNHRRSDDTFYWIGQIDFARTYVYTARTVEGPWTRRAELPQVYYDAGLLVDDDDTMYVAYGNTRISVAQLSGDARTQVRAQEVFVTPSSVGTLEGSRFYKINGRYYIFVTRPANGQYVLKSDSGPFGPYTMKQLLLDLPGPIPGGGVPHQGGLVSTPQGQWYYMAFVDAYPGGRVPALAPVTWTSDGWPVLQLVNGAWGASYPAPELPAPPRATRPLTGVDTFPGPALGPQWEWNHNPDTSRFTVGGGLTLRTATTTFDLYSARNTLTHRIQGPTSTATIVLDHSGMRDGDRSGLALLRDSSAWIGLKRDNGTTRVVMVNGITMDGDWNTSSTGAEAAGAAVQGSRVWLRATADIRPGSGRQGHFAYSTDGVTFSPLGPALTLKNEWQFFMGYRFGIFNYATIALGGSVRVERFELTAGTPAAPASAVTLRARANDRYVCADNAGASPLIANRTTAGSWETFDLVDLGNGDVALRARANDRFVCADNAGASPLIANRTTAGSWETFRRVDNSDGTVSLRARANDRYVSAEDGGASPLIANRTSIGPWESFTLLPA
;
A
#
# COMPACT_ATOMS: atom_id res chain seq x y z
N MET A 1 8.29 4.43 32.18
CA MET A 1 8.76 4.21 30.80
C MET A 1 7.81 4.95 29.89
N ALA A 2 8.28 5.85 29.04
CA ALA A 2 7.41 6.52 28.07
C ALA A 2 6.79 5.45 27.15
N ALA A 3 5.48 5.49 26.94
CA ALA A 3 4.85 4.66 25.92
C ALA A 3 5.53 4.92 24.57
N ALA A 4 5.85 3.87 23.80
CA ALA A 4 6.34 4.03 22.44
C ALA A 4 5.32 4.84 21.62
N GLY A 5 5.77 5.73 20.74
CA GLY A 5 4.88 6.48 19.83
C GLY A 5 4.50 5.68 18.59
N TYR A 6 3.56 6.20 17.80
CA TYR A 6 3.33 5.76 16.41
C TYR A 6 3.65 6.88 15.42
N THR A 7 3.89 6.51 14.16
CA THR A 7 4.13 7.43 13.05
C THR A 7 2.99 7.40 12.06
N ASN A 8 2.61 8.56 11.54
CA ASN A 8 1.69 8.66 10.40
C ASN A 8 2.45 8.52 9.06
N PRO A 9 1.78 8.02 8.01
CA PRO A 9 0.45 7.40 8.04
C PRO A 9 0.47 6.04 8.75
N VAL A 10 -0.63 5.70 9.42
CA VAL A 10 -0.78 4.39 10.09
C VAL A 10 -0.94 3.25 9.08
N VAL A 11 -1.43 3.56 7.88
CA VAL A 11 -1.47 2.64 6.74
C VAL A 11 -1.04 3.39 5.48
N TRP A 12 0.05 2.97 4.84
CA TRP A 12 0.52 3.58 3.59
C TRP A 12 0.12 2.77 2.36
N GLN A 13 -1.19 2.56 2.21
CA GLN A 13 -1.84 2.00 1.02
C GLN A 13 -3.13 2.78 0.76
N ASP A 14 -3.63 2.74 -0.48
CA ASP A 14 -4.83 3.46 -0.91
C ASP A 14 -6.10 2.91 -0.23
N PHE A 15 -6.47 3.51 0.90
CA PHE A 15 -7.71 3.26 1.63
C PHE A 15 -8.39 4.59 1.88
N ALA A 16 -9.33 4.87 0.99
CA ALA A 16 -10.01 6.14 0.97
C ALA A 16 -11.43 6.07 1.52
N ASP A 17 -12.01 7.24 1.75
CA ASP A 17 -13.40 7.38 2.22
C ASP A 17 -13.66 6.53 3.46
N VAL A 18 -12.69 6.48 4.36
CA VAL A 18 -12.68 5.50 5.46
C VAL A 18 -13.86 5.71 6.41
N ASP A 19 -14.37 4.63 6.96
CA ASP A 19 -15.31 4.64 8.08
C ASP A 19 -14.81 3.68 9.15
N ILE A 20 -14.66 4.18 10.37
CA ILE A 20 -14.01 3.46 11.47
C ILE A 20 -14.99 3.25 12.62
N ILE A 21 -15.06 2.00 13.08
CA ILE A 21 -15.91 1.59 14.20
C ILE A 21 -15.11 0.76 15.20
N ARG A 22 -15.62 0.67 16.44
CA ARG A 22 -15.13 -0.26 17.46
C ARG A 22 -16.24 -1.20 17.88
N VAL A 23 -15.94 -2.50 17.90
CA VAL A 23 -16.80 -3.56 18.47
C VAL A 23 -15.99 -4.32 19.51
N GLY A 24 -16.38 -4.20 20.78
CA GLY A 24 -15.57 -4.69 21.89
C GLY A 24 -14.19 -4.04 21.91
N ASP A 25 -13.13 -4.84 21.91
CA ASP A 25 -11.74 -4.38 21.90
C ASP A 25 -11.10 -4.38 20.50
N THR A 26 -11.91 -4.51 19.45
CA THR A 26 -11.45 -4.56 18.06
C THR A 26 -11.95 -3.36 17.27
N TYR A 27 -11.07 -2.78 16.47
CA TYR A 27 -11.35 -1.68 15.56
C TYR A 27 -11.46 -2.20 14.14
N TYR A 28 -12.43 -1.68 13.40
CA TYR A 28 -12.64 -2.01 12.00
C TYR A 28 -12.67 -0.74 11.16
N MET A 29 -12.06 -0.78 9.98
CA MET A 29 -12.06 0.32 9.03
C MET A 29 -12.53 -0.17 7.67
N SER A 30 -13.65 0.36 7.19
CA SER A 30 -14.13 0.16 5.82
C SER A 30 -13.56 1.24 4.91
N ALA A 31 -13.33 0.94 3.62
CA ALA A 31 -12.91 1.92 2.62
C ALA A 31 -13.67 1.77 1.30
N SER A 32 -13.59 2.77 0.42
CA SER A 32 -14.13 2.71 -0.94
C SER A 32 -13.20 1.96 -1.91
N THR A 33 -13.77 1.43 -3.00
CA THR A 33 -13.02 0.66 -4.02
C THR A 33 -13.49 0.88 -5.44
N MET A 34 -14.51 1.70 -5.65
CA MET A 34 -15.10 1.95 -6.97
C MET A 34 -15.42 0.64 -7.70
N HIS A 35 -14.67 0.33 -8.76
CA HIS A 35 -14.89 -0.78 -9.68
C HIS A 35 -14.09 -2.04 -9.34
N TYR A 36 -13.31 -2.04 -8.26
CA TYR A 36 -12.57 -3.22 -7.82
C TYR A 36 -13.49 -4.20 -7.08
N SER A 37 -13.35 -5.50 -7.39
CA SER A 37 -14.17 -6.60 -6.87
C SER A 37 -13.30 -7.69 -6.20
N PRO A 38 -13.60 -8.18 -5.00
CA PRO A 38 -14.67 -7.73 -4.11
C PRO A 38 -14.48 -6.27 -3.70
N GLY A 39 -15.57 -5.61 -3.34
CA GLY A 39 -15.59 -4.20 -2.98
C GLY A 39 -15.75 -3.96 -1.49
N ALA A 40 -15.57 -2.72 -1.05
CA ALA A 40 -15.69 -2.30 0.34
C ALA A 40 -14.82 -3.14 1.30
N PRO A 41 -13.48 -3.08 1.20
CA PRO A 41 -12.57 -3.80 2.07
C PRO A 41 -12.78 -3.36 3.52
N VAL A 42 -12.65 -4.32 4.43
CA VAL A 42 -12.64 -4.09 5.86
C VAL A 42 -11.27 -4.49 6.40
N LEU A 43 -10.61 -3.55 7.06
CA LEU A 43 -9.40 -3.81 7.83
C LEU A 43 -9.74 -3.98 9.30
N ARG A 44 -8.87 -4.68 10.04
CA ARG A 44 -8.95 -4.86 11.49
C ARG A 44 -7.68 -4.35 12.17
N SER A 45 -7.84 -3.78 13.35
CA SER A 45 -6.76 -3.45 14.28
C SER A 45 -7.21 -3.69 15.74
N TRP A 46 -6.24 -3.87 16.62
CA TRP A 46 -6.46 -3.87 18.08
C TRP A 46 -5.85 -2.66 18.77
N ASN A 47 -5.03 -1.88 18.06
CA ASN A 47 -4.29 -0.75 18.62
C ASN A 47 -4.41 0.55 17.81
N LEU A 48 -5.28 0.59 16.78
CA LEU A 48 -5.48 1.69 15.81
C LEU A 48 -4.29 2.00 14.88
N VAL A 49 -3.15 1.36 15.09
CA VAL A 49 -1.89 1.66 14.40
C VAL A 49 -1.53 0.55 13.44
N ASP A 50 -1.53 -0.70 13.91
CA ASP A 50 -1.24 -1.87 13.10
C ASP A 50 -2.54 -2.43 12.54
N TRP A 51 -2.64 -2.47 11.21
CA TRP A 51 -3.82 -2.92 10.49
C TRP A 51 -3.54 -4.13 9.63
N GLU A 52 -4.53 -5.01 9.54
CA GLU A 52 -4.54 -6.17 8.65
C GLU A 52 -5.84 -6.21 7.83
N PHE A 53 -5.81 -6.83 6.66
CA PHE A 53 -7.02 -7.14 5.91
C PHE A 53 -7.89 -8.16 6.66
N ALA A 54 -9.18 -7.86 6.82
CA ALA A 54 -10.15 -8.74 7.47
C ALA A 54 -11.13 -9.36 6.46
N GLY A 55 -11.66 -8.59 5.52
CA GLY A 55 -12.65 -9.08 4.57
C GLY A 55 -13.17 -7.99 3.64
N HIS A 56 -14.32 -8.25 3.02
CA HIS A 56 -14.98 -7.34 2.08
C HIS A 56 -16.50 -7.38 2.24
N SER A 57 -17.11 -6.22 2.38
CA SER A 57 -18.56 -6.12 2.58
C SER A 57 -19.37 -6.46 1.32
N VAL A 58 -18.78 -6.26 0.14
CA VAL A 58 -19.43 -6.52 -1.15
C VAL A 58 -18.64 -7.61 -1.90
N PRO A 59 -19.05 -8.88 -1.84
CA PRO A 59 -18.27 -9.98 -2.43
C PRO A 59 -18.23 -9.94 -3.97
N VAL A 60 -19.28 -9.42 -4.60
CA VAL A 60 -19.41 -9.25 -6.07
C VAL A 60 -20.15 -7.94 -6.33
N LEU A 61 -19.71 -7.16 -7.31
CA LEU A 61 -20.34 -5.90 -7.70
C LEU A 61 -21.57 -6.15 -8.59
N ASP A 62 -22.62 -6.74 -8.01
CA ASP A 62 -23.90 -6.99 -8.70
C ASP A 62 -24.74 -5.71 -8.79
N PHE A 63 -24.20 -4.73 -9.52
CA PHE A 63 -24.76 -3.39 -9.70
C PHE A 63 -25.09 -3.08 -11.17
N GLY A 64 -24.87 -4.04 -12.08
CA GLY A 64 -25.13 -3.93 -13.51
C GLY A 64 -24.01 -4.50 -14.40
N ALA A 65 -24.33 -4.78 -15.66
CA ALA A 65 -23.44 -5.50 -16.58
C ALA A 65 -22.07 -4.85 -16.81
N LYS A 66 -21.97 -3.51 -16.72
CA LYS A 66 -20.70 -2.78 -16.87
C LYS A 66 -19.64 -3.17 -15.83
N TYR A 67 -20.04 -3.65 -14.65
CA TYR A 67 -19.12 -4.14 -13.62
C TYR A 67 -18.56 -5.53 -13.91
N ASN A 68 -19.07 -6.23 -14.93
CA ASN A 68 -18.50 -7.49 -15.42
C ASN A 68 -17.46 -7.28 -16.54
N LEU A 69 -17.23 -6.01 -16.93
CA LEU A 69 -16.41 -5.65 -18.10
C LEU A 69 -16.88 -6.39 -19.37
N SER A 70 -18.20 -6.57 -19.49
CA SER A 70 -18.88 -7.27 -20.58
C SER A 70 -20.03 -6.40 -21.06
N GLY A 71 -19.91 -5.82 -22.26
CA GLY A 71 -20.90 -4.90 -22.81
C GLY A 71 -20.89 -3.48 -22.22
N GLY A 72 -19.88 -3.14 -21.41
CA GLY A 72 -19.70 -1.82 -20.81
C GLY A 72 -18.50 -1.77 -19.87
N ARG A 73 -18.21 -0.59 -19.31
CA ARG A 73 -17.07 -0.32 -18.41
C ARG A 73 -17.52 0.45 -17.18
N GLY A 74 -17.12 0.00 -16.00
CA GLY A 74 -17.45 0.59 -14.70
C GLY A 74 -16.35 1.46 -14.10
N TYR A 75 -15.28 1.78 -14.84
CA TYR A 75 -14.16 2.58 -14.33
C TYR A 75 -14.63 3.87 -13.64
N VAL A 76 -14.01 4.15 -12.49
CA VAL A 76 -14.28 5.30 -11.60
C VAL A 76 -15.73 5.35 -11.04
N ARG A 77 -16.54 4.33 -11.30
CA ARG A 77 -17.89 4.14 -10.73
C ARG A 77 -17.89 3.02 -9.70
N GLY A 78 -19.05 2.68 -9.17
CA GLY A 78 -19.20 1.60 -8.19
C GLY A 78 -19.22 2.16 -6.78
N ILE A 79 -18.42 1.58 -5.89
CA ILE A 79 -18.44 1.90 -4.46
C ILE A 79 -17.64 3.17 -4.18
N TRP A 80 -18.37 4.27 -3.97
CA TRP A 80 -17.84 5.55 -3.46
C TRP A 80 -17.95 5.58 -1.92
N ALA A 81 -17.87 6.76 -1.29
CA ALA A 81 -17.97 6.89 0.15
C ALA A 81 -19.25 6.23 0.67
N SER A 82 -19.04 5.28 1.58
CA SER A 82 -20.05 4.38 2.14
C SER A 82 -19.83 4.31 3.65
N SER A 83 -20.66 3.55 4.38
CA SER A 83 -20.55 3.42 5.83
C SER A 83 -20.66 1.97 6.29
N LEU A 84 -19.97 1.68 7.39
CA LEU A 84 -19.97 0.41 8.10
C LEU A 84 -20.38 0.66 9.54
N ASN A 85 -21.32 -0.11 10.07
CA ASN A 85 -21.63 -0.11 11.50
C ASN A 85 -21.99 -1.52 12.00
N HIS A 86 -22.02 -1.71 13.31
CA HIS A 86 -22.39 -2.98 13.95
C HIS A 86 -23.60 -2.77 14.85
N ARG A 87 -24.60 -3.64 14.69
CA ARG A 87 -25.81 -3.65 15.50
C ARG A 87 -25.65 -4.68 16.60
N ARG A 88 -25.60 -4.20 17.84
CA ARG A 88 -25.34 -5.04 19.01
C ARG A 88 -26.51 -5.96 19.37
N SER A 89 -27.74 -5.54 19.12
CA SER A 89 -28.95 -6.28 19.51
C SER A 89 -29.07 -7.63 18.79
N ASP A 90 -28.59 -7.70 17.55
CA ASP A 90 -28.62 -8.92 16.75
C ASP A 90 -27.22 -9.48 16.45
N ASP A 91 -26.12 -8.77 16.76
CA ASP A 91 -24.74 -9.11 16.40
C ASP A 91 -24.55 -9.20 14.86
N THR A 92 -24.83 -8.09 14.18
CA THR A 92 -24.73 -7.99 12.72
C THR A 92 -23.98 -6.75 12.30
N PHE A 93 -23.01 -6.91 11.41
CA PHE A 93 -22.40 -5.81 10.69
C PHE A 93 -23.29 -5.40 9.53
N TYR A 94 -23.46 -4.10 9.33
CA TYR A 94 -24.19 -3.48 8.23
C TYR A 94 -23.22 -2.60 7.45
N TRP A 95 -23.12 -2.83 6.16
CA TRP A 95 -22.51 -1.92 5.21
C TRP A 95 -23.59 -1.27 4.36
N ILE A 96 -23.51 0.03 4.16
CA ILE A 96 -24.46 0.79 3.33
C ILE A 96 -23.71 1.74 2.39
N GLY A 97 -24.03 1.69 1.10
CA GLY A 97 -23.34 2.49 0.09
C GLY A 97 -24.19 2.79 -1.13
N GLN A 98 -24.06 4.02 -1.61
CA GLN A 98 -24.70 4.49 -2.84
C GLN A 98 -23.88 4.03 -4.05
N ILE A 99 -24.54 3.47 -5.07
CA ILE A 99 -23.89 3.06 -6.32
C ILE A 99 -24.48 3.82 -7.52
N ASP A 100 -23.61 4.41 -8.33
CA ASP A 100 -23.96 5.06 -9.61
C ASP A 100 -24.92 6.25 -9.53
N PHE A 101 -24.97 6.97 -8.41
CA PHE A 101 -25.95 8.05 -8.16
C PHE A 101 -27.42 7.62 -8.35
N ALA A 102 -27.70 6.31 -8.32
CA ALA A 102 -29.00 5.73 -8.65
C ALA A 102 -29.68 5.06 -7.46
N ARG A 103 -28.97 4.17 -6.75
CA ARG A 103 -29.54 3.35 -5.66
C ARG A 103 -28.57 3.20 -4.50
N THR A 104 -29.10 2.82 -3.34
CA THR A 104 -28.29 2.51 -2.15
C THR A 104 -28.42 1.03 -1.82
N TYR A 105 -27.30 0.37 -1.56
CA TYR A 105 -27.24 -1.05 -1.26
C TYR A 105 -26.91 -1.25 0.22
N VAL A 106 -27.55 -2.24 0.84
CA VAL A 106 -27.26 -2.67 2.20
C VAL A 106 -26.74 -4.10 2.16
N TYR A 107 -25.57 -4.35 2.73
CA TYR A 107 -24.99 -5.67 2.91
C TYR A 107 -24.84 -5.98 4.40
N THR A 108 -24.99 -7.25 4.78
CA THR A 108 -24.83 -7.68 6.16
C THR A 108 -24.01 -8.95 6.31
N ALA A 109 -23.32 -9.07 7.45
CA ALA A 109 -22.62 -10.28 7.88
C ALA A 109 -22.58 -10.38 9.41
N ARG A 110 -22.33 -11.59 9.93
CA ARG A 110 -22.10 -11.83 11.37
C ARG A 110 -20.69 -11.46 11.80
N THR A 111 -19.73 -11.59 10.90
CA THR A 111 -18.33 -11.22 11.11
C THR A 111 -17.85 -10.42 9.90
N VAL A 112 -16.80 -9.61 10.07
CA VAL A 112 -16.27 -8.79 8.96
C VAL A 112 -15.59 -9.62 7.87
N GLU A 113 -15.14 -10.83 8.20
CA GLU A 113 -14.67 -11.84 7.25
C GLU A 113 -15.78 -12.35 6.32
N GLY A 114 -17.05 -12.20 6.73
CA GLY A 114 -18.20 -12.72 6.01
C GLY A 114 -18.66 -14.11 6.48
N PRO A 115 -19.58 -14.75 5.72
CA PRO A 115 -20.07 -14.34 4.42
C PRO A 115 -20.95 -13.08 4.51
N TRP A 116 -20.76 -12.19 3.54
CA TRP A 116 -21.59 -11.00 3.35
C TRP A 116 -22.69 -11.26 2.34
N THR A 117 -23.90 -10.79 2.63
CA THR A 117 -25.07 -10.94 1.75
C THR A 117 -25.77 -9.61 1.52
N ARG A 118 -26.24 -9.36 0.30
CA ARG A 118 -27.08 -8.20 -0.01
C ARG A 118 -28.40 -8.33 0.76
N ARG A 119 -28.63 -7.45 1.73
CA ARG A 119 -29.84 -7.39 2.54
C ARG A 119 -30.95 -6.59 1.86
N ALA A 120 -30.60 -5.48 1.21
CA ALA A 120 -31.55 -4.59 0.56
C ALA A 120 -30.93 -3.78 -0.58
N GLU A 121 -31.79 -3.31 -1.47
CA GLU A 121 -31.51 -2.31 -2.50
C GLU A 121 -32.60 -1.24 -2.40
N LEU A 122 -32.21 -0.05 -1.93
CA LEU A 122 -33.10 1.07 -1.67
C LEU A 122 -33.13 2.00 -2.90
N PRO A 123 -34.31 2.50 -3.31
CA PRO A 123 -34.41 3.48 -4.40
C PRO A 123 -33.86 4.85 -4.02
N GLN A 124 -33.61 5.12 -2.73
CA GLN A 124 -33.02 6.37 -2.27
C GLN A 124 -31.51 6.42 -2.56
N VAL A 125 -31.01 7.63 -2.78
CA VAL A 125 -29.60 7.92 -3.07
C VAL A 125 -28.97 8.53 -1.82
N TYR A 126 -28.43 7.68 -0.94
CA TYR A 126 -27.69 8.13 0.24
C TYR A 126 -26.23 8.41 -0.14
N TYR A 127 -26.02 9.42 -0.99
CA TYR A 127 -24.70 9.87 -1.41
C TYR A 127 -23.85 10.23 -0.17
N ASP A 128 -22.64 9.70 -0.09
CA ASP A 128 -21.73 9.87 1.04
C ASP A 128 -22.35 9.52 2.40
N ALA A 129 -22.95 8.32 2.48
CA ALA A 129 -23.67 7.85 3.65
C ALA A 129 -22.79 7.71 4.90
N GLY A 130 -23.39 8.03 6.06
CA GLY A 130 -22.92 7.73 7.41
C GLY A 130 -24.02 7.06 8.24
N LEU A 131 -23.83 5.78 8.58
CA LEU A 131 -24.79 4.95 9.31
C LEU A 131 -24.58 5.08 10.82
N LEU A 132 -25.67 5.40 11.53
CA LEU A 132 -25.76 5.33 12.98
C LEU A 132 -26.72 4.18 13.36
N VAL A 133 -26.26 3.27 14.21
CA VAL A 133 -27.13 2.42 15.03
C VAL A 133 -27.23 3.09 16.39
N ASP A 134 -28.39 3.65 16.71
CA ASP A 134 -28.64 4.41 17.95
C ASP A 134 -28.76 3.47 19.17
N ASP A 135 -28.70 4.03 20.37
CA ASP A 135 -28.81 3.30 21.64
C ASP A 135 -30.18 2.61 21.82
N ASP A 136 -31.22 3.14 21.17
CA ASP A 136 -32.57 2.56 21.13
C ASP A 136 -32.74 1.53 19.99
N ASP A 137 -31.64 1.17 19.34
CA ASP A 137 -31.56 0.23 18.22
C ASP A 137 -32.16 0.74 16.89
N THR A 138 -32.58 2.01 16.83
CA THR A 138 -33.01 2.65 15.59
C THR A 138 -31.80 2.93 14.69
N MET A 139 -31.94 2.64 13.40
CA MET A 139 -30.92 2.94 12.41
C MET A 139 -31.23 4.25 11.68
N TYR A 140 -30.22 5.13 11.62
CA TYR A 140 -30.27 6.37 10.87
C TYR A 140 -29.12 6.46 9.87
N VAL A 141 -29.34 7.17 8.76
CA VAL A 141 -28.32 7.43 7.75
C VAL A 141 -28.25 8.93 7.52
N ALA A 142 -27.11 9.55 7.83
CA ALA A 142 -26.80 10.92 7.39
C ALA A 142 -26.19 10.85 5.98
N TYR A 143 -26.61 11.74 5.07
CA TYR A 143 -26.15 11.71 3.67
C TYR A 143 -26.36 13.07 2.98
N GLY A 144 -25.74 13.22 1.81
CA GLY A 144 -25.90 14.37 0.94
C GLY A 144 -24.61 15.17 0.73
N ASN A 145 -24.69 16.14 -0.17
CA ASN A 145 -23.63 17.09 -0.50
C ASN A 145 -24.22 18.50 -0.46
N THR A 146 -23.63 19.38 0.35
CA THR A 146 -24.05 20.78 0.62
C THR A 146 -25.40 20.90 1.36
N ARG A 147 -26.35 20.02 1.06
CA ARG A 147 -27.60 19.80 1.80
C ARG A 147 -27.52 18.45 2.47
N ILE A 148 -27.38 18.46 3.80
CA ILE A 148 -27.26 17.23 4.59
C ILE A 148 -28.63 16.83 5.08
N SER A 149 -29.00 15.58 4.80
CA SER A 149 -30.24 14.95 5.24
C SER A 149 -29.96 13.81 6.20
N VAL A 150 -30.94 13.49 7.03
CA VAL A 150 -30.97 12.28 7.85
C VAL A 150 -32.19 11.46 7.47
N ALA A 151 -32.00 10.18 7.18
CA ALA A 151 -33.05 9.19 7.01
C ALA A 151 -33.11 8.26 8.22
N GLN A 152 -34.31 7.87 8.62
CA GLN A 152 -34.56 6.74 9.53
C GLN A 152 -34.90 5.51 8.69
N LEU A 153 -34.25 4.39 8.97
CA LEU A 153 -34.53 3.11 8.32
C LEU A 153 -35.56 2.31 9.12
N SER A 154 -36.22 1.36 8.46
CA SER A 154 -37.01 0.34 9.13
C SER A 154 -36.13 -0.50 10.05
N GLY A 155 -36.75 -1.15 11.05
CA GLY A 155 -36.04 -2.00 12.00
C GLY A 155 -35.25 -3.15 11.35
N ASP A 156 -35.52 -3.51 10.10
CA ASP A 156 -34.78 -4.51 9.32
C ASP A 156 -33.84 -3.92 8.25
N ALA A 157 -33.65 -2.59 8.24
CA ALA A 157 -32.84 -1.85 7.26
C ALA A 157 -33.24 -2.06 5.78
N ARG A 158 -34.49 -2.47 5.50
CA ARG A 158 -34.95 -2.73 4.12
C ARG A 158 -35.69 -1.57 3.47
N THR A 159 -36.16 -0.60 4.24
CA THR A 159 -36.88 0.55 3.71
C THR A 159 -36.57 1.82 4.48
N GLN A 160 -36.74 2.97 3.85
CA GLN A 160 -36.79 4.26 4.55
C GLN A 160 -38.15 4.43 5.24
N VAL A 161 -38.16 4.80 6.52
CA VAL A 161 -39.38 5.18 7.26
C VAL A 161 -39.70 6.65 7.02
N ARG A 162 -38.69 7.53 7.19
CA ARG A 162 -38.77 8.97 6.92
C ARG A 162 -37.40 9.55 6.66
N ALA A 163 -37.34 10.74 6.06
CA ALA A 163 -36.12 11.52 5.93
C ALA A 163 -36.42 13.02 6.06
N GLN A 164 -35.41 13.79 6.47
CA GLN A 164 -35.49 15.25 6.62
C GLN A 164 -34.15 15.87 6.24
N GLU A 165 -34.17 17.00 5.55
CA GLU A 165 -33.00 17.88 5.45
C GLU A 165 -32.74 18.52 6.81
N VAL A 166 -31.54 18.31 7.36
CA VAL A 166 -31.20 18.74 8.74
C VAL A 166 -30.21 19.91 8.76
N PHE A 167 -29.52 20.16 7.64
CA PHE A 167 -28.53 21.22 7.54
C PHE A 167 -28.30 21.64 6.09
N VAL A 168 -28.17 22.94 5.86
CA VAL A 168 -27.74 23.53 4.59
C VAL A 168 -26.43 24.26 4.82
N THR A 169 -25.40 23.87 4.09
CA THR A 169 -24.08 24.47 4.23
C THR A 169 -24.12 25.96 3.84
N PRO A 170 -23.61 26.86 4.70
CA PRO A 170 -23.44 28.26 4.34
C PRO A 170 -22.55 28.41 3.09
N SER A 171 -22.93 29.30 2.17
CA SER A 171 -22.16 29.55 0.94
C SER A 171 -20.71 29.97 1.19
N SER A 172 -20.42 30.57 2.35
CA SER A 172 -19.07 30.95 2.78
C SER A 172 -18.14 29.75 3.06
N VAL A 173 -18.70 28.56 3.32
CA VAL A 173 -17.93 27.31 3.50
C VAL A 173 -17.82 26.55 2.17
N GLY A 174 -18.86 26.59 1.35
CA GLY A 174 -18.93 25.88 0.07
C GLY A 174 -19.51 24.48 0.23
N THR A 175 -18.87 23.48 -0.35
CA THR A 175 -19.36 22.10 -0.33
C THR A 175 -19.02 21.40 0.98
N LEU A 176 -20.00 20.67 1.54
CA LEU A 176 -19.76 19.69 2.60
C LEU A 176 -20.36 18.33 2.21
N GLU A 177 -19.59 17.25 2.33
CA GLU A 177 -20.00 15.88 2.01
C GLU A 177 -19.33 14.87 2.97
N GLY A 178 -19.27 13.58 2.63
CA GLY A 178 -18.54 12.56 3.42
C GLY A 178 -19.13 12.30 4.81
N SER A 179 -20.45 12.14 4.93
CA SER A 179 -21.12 12.07 6.24
C SER A 179 -20.66 10.88 7.08
N ARG A 180 -20.36 11.11 8.36
CA ARG A 180 -20.27 10.06 9.40
C ARG A 180 -21.14 10.43 10.60
N PHE A 181 -22.00 9.51 11.03
CA PHE A 181 -23.06 9.82 11.98
C PHE A 181 -22.82 9.13 13.32
N TYR A 182 -22.80 9.92 14.39
CA TYR A 182 -22.54 9.46 15.76
C TYR A 182 -23.62 9.94 16.72
N LYS A 183 -23.79 9.14 17.78
CA LYS A 183 -24.33 9.61 19.05
C LYS A 183 -23.24 9.49 20.12
N ILE A 184 -22.94 10.60 20.78
CA ILE A 184 -21.86 10.69 21.78
C ILE A 184 -22.42 11.45 22.97
N ASN A 185 -22.43 10.82 24.14
CA ASN A 185 -22.91 11.41 25.40
C ASN A 185 -24.31 12.05 25.28
N GLY A 186 -25.24 11.35 24.63
CA GLY A 186 -26.63 11.80 24.45
C GLY A 186 -26.85 12.85 23.35
N ARG A 187 -25.79 13.28 22.65
CA ARG A 187 -25.84 14.27 21.57
C ARG A 187 -25.56 13.64 20.22
N TYR A 188 -26.06 14.23 19.14
CA TYR A 188 -25.93 13.72 17.78
C TYR A 188 -24.91 14.55 16.99
N TYR A 189 -24.01 13.87 16.29
CA TYR A 189 -22.93 14.50 15.54
C TYR A 189 -22.85 13.98 14.12
N ILE A 190 -22.74 14.87 13.14
CA ILE A 190 -22.44 14.49 11.75
C ILE A 190 -21.09 15.11 11.37
N PHE A 191 -20.10 14.27 11.11
CA PHE A 191 -18.84 14.70 10.51
C PHE A 191 -19.04 14.87 9.02
N VAL A 192 -18.56 15.99 8.48
CA VAL A 192 -18.61 16.30 7.04
C VAL A 192 -17.32 16.98 6.60
N THR A 193 -16.80 16.55 5.45
CA THR A 193 -15.58 17.11 4.86
C THR A 193 -15.93 18.30 3.97
N ARG A 194 -15.04 19.30 3.91
CA ARG A 194 -14.97 20.29 2.82
C ARG A 194 -13.93 19.79 1.83
N PRO A 195 -14.32 19.20 0.69
CA PRO A 195 -13.37 18.59 -0.24
C PRO A 195 -12.40 19.64 -0.80
N ALA A 196 -11.08 19.45 -0.74
CA ALA A 196 -10.33 18.37 -0.06
C ALA A 196 -9.41 18.93 1.03
N ASN A 197 -9.87 19.96 1.77
CA ASN A 197 -9.01 20.74 2.66
C ASN A 197 -9.60 21.09 4.04
N GLY A 198 -10.79 20.60 4.41
CA GLY A 198 -11.39 20.91 5.70
C GLY A 198 -12.24 19.80 6.28
N GLN A 199 -12.40 19.81 7.60
CA GLN A 199 -13.34 18.95 8.31
C GLN A 199 -14.21 19.82 9.22
N TYR A 200 -15.52 19.58 9.17
CA TYR A 200 -16.51 20.25 9.98
C TYR A 200 -17.34 19.22 10.76
N VAL A 201 -17.90 19.68 11.86
CA VAL A 201 -18.75 18.88 12.75
C VAL A 201 -20.08 19.60 12.89
N LEU A 202 -21.15 18.89 12.57
CA LEU A 202 -22.51 19.29 12.89
C LEU A 202 -22.90 18.66 14.22
N LYS A 203 -23.50 19.42 15.14
CA LYS A 203 -23.97 18.92 16.45
C LYS A 203 -25.42 19.29 16.70
N SER A 204 -26.21 18.32 17.18
CA SER A 204 -27.56 18.52 17.72
C SER A 204 -27.68 18.01 19.15
N ASP A 205 -28.32 18.81 19.99
CA ASP A 205 -28.71 18.46 21.37
C ASP A 205 -30.18 17.98 21.46
N SER A 206 -30.94 18.03 20.36
CA SER A 206 -32.40 17.78 20.36
C SER A 206 -32.81 16.45 19.74
N GLY A 207 -31.96 15.83 18.93
CA GLY A 207 -32.26 14.54 18.31
C GLY A 207 -31.53 14.31 16.99
N PRO A 208 -31.72 13.14 16.35
CA PRO A 208 -31.06 12.79 15.09
C PRO A 208 -31.53 13.64 13.91
N PHE A 209 -32.67 14.33 14.02
CA PHE A 209 -33.20 15.23 12.99
C PHE A 209 -32.90 16.71 13.25
N GLY A 210 -32.07 17.01 14.25
CA GLY A 210 -31.64 18.37 14.54
C GLY A 210 -32.58 19.15 15.46
N PRO A 211 -32.46 20.49 15.47
CA PRO A 211 -31.60 21.29 14.58
C PRO A 211 -30.10 21.04 14.84
N TYR A 212 -29.28 21.24 13.81
CA TYR A 212 -27.82 21.12 13.89
C TYR A 212 -27.13 22.50 13.86
N THR A 213 -26.09 22.64 14.69
CA THR A 213 -25.13 23.75 14.65
C THR A 213 -23.80 23.24 14.11
N MET A 214 -22.97 24.10 13.52
CA MET A 214 -21.71 23.70 12.88
C MET A 214 -20.50 24.33 13.56
N LYS A 215 -19.41 23.57 13.70
CA LYS A 215 -18.06 24.09 13.97
C LYS A 215 -17.03 23.49 13.01
N GLN A 216 -16.02 24.28 12.70
CA GLN A 216 -14.83 23.83 11.98
C GLN A 216 -13.92 23.04 12.93
N LEU A 217 -13.51 21.84 12.52
CA LEU A 217 -12.52 21.03 13.24
C LEU A 217 -11.11 21.32 12.72
N LEU A 218 -10.95 21.41 11.39
CA LEU A 218 -9.71 21.79 10.72
C LEU A 218 -10.02 22.44 9.37
N LEU A 219 -9.10 23.28 8.89
CA LEU A 219 -9.10 23.84 7.54
C LEU A 219 -7.65 24.16 7.14
N ASP A 220 -7.23 23.74 5.95
CA ASP A 220 -5.89 23.95 5.40
C ASP A 220 -4.75 23.55 6.36
N LEU A 221 -5.01 22.51 7.17
CA LEU A 221 -4.08 22.06 8.20
C LEU A 221 -2.92 21.30 7.55
N PRO A 222 -1.65 21.65 7.83
CA PRO A 222 -0.50 20.89 7.33
C PRO A 222 -0.58 19.42 7.77
N GLY A 223 -0.49 18.52 6.77
CA GLY A 223 -0.58 17.07 6.97
C GLY A 223 0.74 16.42 7.40
N PRO A 224 0.69 15.15 7.84
CA PRO A 224 1.87 14.42 8.33
C PRO A 224 2.74 13.82 7.22
N ILE A 225 2.31 13.91 5.96
CA ILE A 225 2.97 13.26 4.82
C ILE A 225 3.57 14.35 3.92
N PRO A 226 4.91 14.43 3.77
CA PRO A 226 5.54 15.39 2.89
C PRO A 226 5.03 15.29 1.44
N GLY A 227 4.58 16.42 0.91
CA GLY A 227 3.99 16.53 -0.44
C GLY A 227 2.56 16.00 -0.56
N GLY A 228 1.99 15.45 0.51
CA GLY A 228 0.59 15.05 0.56
C GLY A 228 -0.34 16.25 0.80
N GLY A 229 -1.63 16.05 0.56
CA GLY A 229 -2.68 17.03 0.82
C GLY A 229 -2.99 17.23 2.30
N VAL A 230 -4.12 17.89 2.55
CA VAL A 230 -4.63 18.16 3.90
C VAL A 230 -5.37 16.91 4.42
N PRO A 231 -5.17 16.48 5.68
CA PRO A 231 -5.99 15.42 6.27
C PRO A 231 -7.46 15.84 6.35
N HIS A 232 -8.36 15.07 5.76
CA HIS A 232 -9.80 15.37 5.72
C HIS A 232 -10.63 14.08 5.64
N GLN A 233 -11.95 14.22 5.83
CA GLN A 233 -12.92 13.11 5.79
C GLN A 233 -12.52 11.97 6.77
N GLY A 234 -13.16 10.80 6.68
CA GLY A 234 -12.93 9.74 7.65
C GLY A 234 -13.79 9.93 8.91
N GLY A 235 -13.40 9.32 10.03
CA GLY A 235 -14.29 9.17 11.18
C GLY A 235 -13.62 9.18 12.55
N LEU A 236 -14.44 9.43 13.58
CA LEU A 236 -14.07 9.35 14.99
C LEU A 236 -14.23 7.93 15.53
N VAL A 237 -13.36 7.56 16.45
CA VAL A 237 -13.49 6.33 17.25
C VAL A 237 -12.97 6.54 18.66
N SER A 238 -13.58 5.85 19.63
CA SER A 238 -13.14 5.88 21.02
C SER A 238 -12.48 4.58 21.45
N THR A 239 -11.53 4.68 22.36
CA THR A 239 -10.96 3.52 23.08
C THR A 239 -11.90 3.05 24.18
N PRO A 240 -11.74 1.82 24.71
CA PRO A 240 -12.47 1.37 25.90
C PRO A 240 -12.29 2.30 27.11
N GLN A 241 -11.16 3.00 27.20
CA GLN A 241 -10.82 3.96 28.26
C GLN A 241 -11.40 5.37 28.01
N GLY A 242 -12.14 5.58 26.92
CA GLY A 242 -12.80 6.85 26.60
C GLY A 242 -11.89 7.90 25.95
N GLN A 243 -10.67 7.54 25.53
CA GLN A 243 -9.84 8.40 24.68
C GLN A 243 -10.41 8.40 23.27
N TRP A 244 -10.36 9.53 22.58
CA TRP A 244 -10.89 9.67 21.22
C TRP A 244 -9.79 9.89 20.20
N TYR A 245 -10.01 9.35 19.01
CA TYR A 245 -9.12 9.51 17.87
C TYR A 245 -9.93 9.84 16.62
N TYR A 246 -9.32 10.60 15.73
CA TYR A 246 -9.81 10.90 14.38
C TYR A 246 -8.94 10.18 13.36
N MET A 247 -9.54 9.26 12.61
CA MET A 247 -8.93 8.61 11.45
C MET A 247 -9.38 9.37 10.19
N ALA A 248 -8.52 10.24 9.69
CA ALA A 248 -8.71 10.90 8.40
C ALA A 248 -8.02 10.11 7.28
N PHE A 249 -8.06 10.62 6.05
CA PHE A 249 -7.08 10.25 5.03
C PHE A 249 -6.40 11.49 4.43
N VAL A 250 -5.26 11.25 3.79
CA VAL A 250 -4.44 12.26 3.10
C VAL A 250 -4.36 11.92 1.61
N ASP A 251 -4.59 12.89 0.74
CA ASP A 251 -4.34 12.75 -0.70
C ASP A 251 -2.83 12.64 -0.96
N ALA A 252 -2.34 11.43 -1.22
CA ALA A 252 -0.92 11.09 -1.32
C ALA A 252 -0.57 10.53 -2.72
N TYR A 253 -1.08 11.15 -3.78
CA TYR A 253 -0.88 10.73 -5.17
C TYR A 253 0.60 10.83 -5.59
N PRO A 254 1.13 9.80 -6.29
CA PRO A 254 0.41 8.79 -7.08
C PRO A 254 -0.04 7.55 -6.28
N GLY A 255 0.27 7.46 -4.99
CA GLY A 255 -0.05 6.32 -4.13
C GLY A 255 -1.53 6.14 -3.81
N GLY A 256 -2.33 7.19 -3.97
CA GLY A 256 -3.75 7.20 -3.62
C GLY A 256 -4.00 7.97 -2.33
N ARG A 257 -5.05 7.61 -1.59
CA ARG A 257 -5.52 8.29 -0.38
C ARG A 257 -5.23 7.43 0.84
N VAL A 258 -4.48 7.94 1.80
CA VAL A 258 -3.84 7.11 2.85
C VAL A 258 -4.32 7.50 4.27
N PRO A 259 -4.71 6.53 5.12
CA PRO A 259 -5.18 6.81 6.47
C PRO A 259 -4.14 7.47 7.39
N ALA A 260 -4.55 8.51 8.11
CA ALA A 260 -3.78 9.19 9.14
C ALA A 260 -4.59 9.32 10.43
N LEU A 261 -3.96 9.08 11.57
CA LEU A 261 -4.59 9.05 12.89
C LEU A 261 -4.08 10.21 13.76
N ALA A 262 -4.99 10.90 14.45
CA ALA A 262 -4.64 11.91 15.45
C ALA A 262 -5.56 11.81 16.68
N PRO A 263 -5.06 12.11 17.90
CA PRO A 263 -5.88 12.17 19.09
C PRO A 263 -6.88 13.35 19.05
N VAL A 264 -8.01 13.16 19.71
CA VAL A 264 -9.07 14.14 19.88
C VAL A 264 -9.40 14.29 21.36
N THR A 265 -9.55 15.54 21.81
CA THR A 265 -10.14 15.87 23.12
C THR A 265 -11.50 16.53 22.93
N TRP A 266 -12.23 16.76 24.01
CA TRP A 266 -13.55 17.35 23.97
C TRP A 266 -13.63 18.58 24.86
N THR A 267 -14.25 19.64 24.36
CA THR A 267 -14.61 20.80 25.18
C THR A 267 -15.76 20.43 26.13
N SER A 268 -15.95 21.22 27.19
CA SER A 268 -17.03 21.02 28.16
C SER A 268 -18.43 21.14 27.54
N ASP A 269 -18.60 21.96 26.50
CA ASP A 269 -19.84 22.07 25.71
C ASP A 269 -19.97 20.96 24.64
N GLY A 270 -19.06 19.98 24.62
CA GLY A 270 -19.15 18.76 23.82
C GLY A 270 -18.78 18.94 22.36
N TRP A 271 -17.69 19.65 22.06
CA TRP A 271 -17.11 19.70 20.70
C TRP A 271 -15.75 19.01 20.66
N PRO A 272 -15.47 18.24 19.59
CA PRO A 272 -14.16 17.62 19.42
C PRO A 272 -13.11 18.69 19.09
N VAL A 273 -11.90 18.49 19.62
CA VAL A 273 -10.73 19.33 19.38
C VAL A 273 -9.58 18.42 18.97
N LEU A 274 -9.13 18.58 17.73
CA LEU A 274 -7.98 17.85 17.19
C LEU A 274 -6.71 18.24 17.96
N GLN A 275 -5.93 17.24 18.39
CA GLN A 275 -4.66 17.48 19.06
C GLN A 275 -3.55 17.65 18.02
N LEU A 276 -2.90 18.81 18.00
CA LEU A 276 -1.87 19.16 17.03
C LEU A 276 -0.47 19.03 17.63
N VAL A 277 0.52 18.84 16.77
CA VAL A 277 1.95 18.92 17.11
C VAL A 277 2.53 20.07 16.31
N ASN A 278 3.03 21.10 16.99
CA ASN A 278 3.60 22.30 16.37
C ASN A 278 2.69 22.96 15.33
N GLY A 279 1.37 23.00 15.60
CA GLY A 279 0.38 23.61 14.70
C GLY A 279 0.04 22.78 13.45
N ALA A 280 0.50 21.54 13.37
CA ALA A 280 0.23 20.62 12.26
C ALA A 280 -0.39 19.30 12.77
N TRP A 281 -0.93 18.52 11.83
CA TRP A 281 -1.17 17.10 12.09
C TRP A 281 0.17 16.42 12.37
N GLY A 282 0.30 15.76 13.52
CA GLY A 282 1.56 15.18 13.96
C GLY A 282 2.06 14.07 13.04
N ALA A 283 3.32 14.18 12.62
CA ALA A 283 4.03 13.06 11.98
C ALA A 283 4.15 11.86 12.94
N SER A 284 4.15 12.11 14.24
CA SER A 284 4.04 11.11 15.29
C SER A 284 3.21 11.59 16.46
N TYR A 285 2.64 10.64 17.19
CA TYR A 285 1.91 10.83 18.45
C TYR A 285 2.25 9.70 19.42
N PRO A 286 1.95 9.84 20.72
CA PRO A 286 1.96 8.70 21.65
C PRO A 286 1.07 7.56 21.14
N ALA A 287 1.50 6.30 21.31
CA ALA A 287 0.63 5.16 21.01
C ALA A 287 -0.64 5.21 21.86
N PRO A 288 -1.80 4.80 21.31
CA PRO A 288 -3.00 4.61 22.10
C PRO A 288 -2.76 3.67 23.28
N GLU A 289 -3.31 4.02 24.45
CA GLU A 289 -3.20 3.21 25.66
C GLU A 289 -4.15 2.02 25.61
N LEU A 290 -3.80 1.03 24.78
CA LEU A 290 -4.60 -0.14 24.51
C LEU A 290 -3.89 -1.43 24.97
N PRO A 291 -4.65 -2.48 25.34
CA PRO A 291 -4.07 -3.78 25.61
C PRO A 291 -3.25 -4.31 24.43
N ALA A 292 -2.29 -5.20 24.73
CA ALA A 292 -1.58 -5.92 23.69
C ALA A 292 -2.58 -6.68 22.78
N PRO A 293 -2.33 -6.74 21.46
CA PRO A 293 -3.22 -7.44 20.56
C PRO A 293 -3.28 -8.94 20.94
N PRO A 294 -4.44 -9.60 20.78
CA PRO A 294 -4.61 -11.00 21.15
C PRO A 294 -3.76 -11.96 20.30
N ARG A 295 -3.23 -11.48 19.17
CA ARG A 295 -2.25 -12.15 18.32
C ARG A 295 -1.46 -11.12 17.52
N ALA A 296 -0.38 -11.56 16.89
CA ALA A 296 0.32 -10.73 15.92
C ALA A 296 -0.62 -10.31 14.78
N THR A 297 -0.63 -9.02 14.45
CA THR A 297 -1.29 -8.45 13.27
C THR A 297 -0.60 -8.97 12.02
N ARG A 298 -1.37 -9.42 11.03
CA ARG A 298 -0.80 -9.89 9.76
C ARG A 298 -0.26 -8.69 8.97
N PRO A 299 0.96 -8.77 8.42
CA PRO A 299 1.52 -7.67 7.64
C PRO A 299 0.73 -7.46 6.34
N LEU A 300 0.66 -6.19 5.89
CA LEU A 300 0.08 -5.81 4.60
C LEU A 300 1.01 -6.10 3.40
N THR A 301 2.21 -6.60 3.68
CA THR A 301 3.26 -6.96 2.73
C THR A 301 3.70 -8.40 3.00
N GLY A 302 4.46 -8.96 2.06
CA GLY A 302 5.02 -10.30 2.16
C GLY A 302 4.65 -11.18 0.98
N VAL A 303 4.66 -12.47 1.24
CA VAL A 303 4.56 -13.53 0.24
C VAL A 303 3.16 -14.12 0.23
N ASP A 304 2.62 -14.32 -0.95
CA ASP A 304 1.44 -15.16 -1.18
C ASP A 304 1.76 -16.25 -2.23
N THR A 305 1.66 -17.51 -1.81
CA THR A 305 1.76 -18.69 -2.68
C THR A 305 0.39 -19.25 -3.06
N PHE A 306 -0.67 -18.50 -2.74
CA PHE A 306 -2.06 -18.85 -2.97
C PHE A 306 -2.43 -20.24 -2.41
N PRO A 307 -2.16 -20.49 -1.11
CA PRO A 307 -2.21 -21.85 -0.56
C PRO A 307 -3.62 -22.42 -0.44
N GLY A 308 -4.62 -21.55 -0.24
CA GLY A 308 -6.02 -21.94 -0.04
C GLY A 308 -6.80 -22.12 -1.35
N PRO A 309 -8.08 -22.54 -1.25
CA PRO A 309 -8.97 -22.68 -2.41
C PRO A 309 -9.55 -21.35 -2.92
N ALA A 310 -9.24 -20.24 -2.25
CA ALA A 310 -9.71 -18.89 -2.58
C ALA A 310 -8.61 -17.87 -2.32
N LEU A 311 -8.73 -16.70 -2.96
CA LEU A 311 -7.85 -15.56 -2.73
C LEU A 311 -8.05 -14.99 -1.33
N GLY A 312 -6.97 -14.52 -0.70
CA GLY A 312 -7.04 -13.76 0.54
C GLY A 312 -7.66 -12.36 0.35
N PRO A 313 -8.08 -11.70 1.44
CA PRO A 313 -8.80 -10.41 1.40
C PRO A 313 -7.95 -9.23 0.92
N GLN A 314 -6.64 -9.39 0.75
CA GLN A 314 -5.76 -8.36 0.17
C GLN A 314 -5.92 -8.21 -1.35
N TRP A 315 -6.61 -9.15 -2.00
CA TRP A 315 -6.72 -9.24 -3.45
C TRP A 315 -8.06 -8.71 -3.96
N GLU A 316 -7.99 -7.86 -4.98
CA GLU A 316 -9.17 -7.34 -5.67
C GLU A 316 -8.97 -7.39 -7.19
N TRP A 317 -9.94 -7.91 -7.92
CA TRP A 317 -10.00 -7.86 -9.38
C TRP A 317 -10.36 -6.46 -9.86
N ASN A 318 -9.77 -6.03 -10.98
CA ASN A 318 -10.28 -4.92 -11.75
C ASN A 318 -11.60 -5.36 -12.42
N HIS A 319 -12.73 -4.85 -11.93
CA HIS A 319 -14.09 -5.34 -12.25
C HIS A 319 -14.36 -6.76 -11.73
N ASN A 320 -15.60 -7.25 -11.84
CA ASN A 320 -15.97 -8.62 -11.47
C ASN A 320 -15.21 -9.64 -12.35
N PRO A 321 -14.63 -10.68 -11.76
CA PRO A 321 -13.95 -11.73 -12.53
C PRO A 321 -14.96 -12.62 -13.27
N ASP A 322 -14.50 -13.25 -14.35
CA ASP A 322 -15.07 -14.51 -14.83
C ASP A 322 -14.56 -15.66 -13.94
N THR A 323 -15.43 -16.15 -13.06
CA THR A 323 -15.10 -17.21 -12.10
C THR A 323 -14.84 -18.56 -12.75
N SER A 324 -15.24 -18.77 -14.01
CA SER A 324 -14.90 -19.98 -14.78
C SER A 324 -13.46 -19.97 -15.31
N ARG A 325 -12.78 -18.81 -15.23
CA ARG A 325 -11.48 -18.56 -15.87
C ARG A 325 -10.32 -18.41 -14.90
N PHE A 326 -10.52 -18.65 -13.60
CA PHE A 326 -9.42 -18.75 -12.66
C PHE A 326 -9.63 -19.88 -11.64
N THR A 327 -8.54 -20.38 -11.06
CA THR A 327 -8.57 -21.34 -9.95
C THR A 327 -7.42 -21.04 -8.98
N VAL A 328 -7.65 -21.26 -7.69
CA VAL A 328 -6.67 -21.03 -6.61
C VAL A 328 -6.41 -22.36 -5.89
N GLY A 329 -5.16 -22.66 -5.59
CA GLY A 329 -4.76 -23.86 -4.85
C GLY A 329 -3.28 -24.17 -5.04
N GLY A 330 -2.44 -23.68 -4.11
CA GLY A 330 -0.97 -23.73 -4.19
C GLY A 330 -0.41 -22.95 -5.39
N GLY A 331 -1.12 -21.89 -5.81
CA GLY A 331 -0.88 -21.09 -7.00
C GLY A 331 -2.19 -20.58 -7.58
N LEU A 332 -2.13 -19.51 -8.36
CA LEU A 332 -3.26 -18.91 -9.09
C LEU A 332 -3.14 -19.24 -10.57
N THR A 333 -4.07 -20.03 -11.10
CA THR A 333 -4.15 -20.27 -12.55
C THR A 333 -5.10 -19.26 -13.18
N LEU A 334 -4.63 -18.51 -14.16
CA LEU A 334 -5.43 -17.57 -14.96
C LEU A 334 -5.57 -18.11 -16.38
N ARG A 335 -6.79 -18.41 -16.80
CA ARG A 335 -7.13 -18.75 -18.19
C ARG A 335 -7.54 -17.46 -18.90
N THR A 336 -7.25 -17.36 -20.20
CA THR A 336 -7.68 -16.18 -20.96
C THR A 336 -9.20 -16.05 -20.92
N ALA A 337 -9.66 -14.89 -20.44
CA ALA A 337 -11.08 -14.59 -20.21
C ALA A 337 -11.66 -13.60 -21.23
N THR A 338 -10.80 -12.97 -22.02
CA THR A 338 -11.17 -11.94 -23.00
C THR A 338 -10.24 -12.02 -24.21
N THR A 339 -10.80 -11.88 -25.41
CA THR A 339 -10.04 -11.65 -26.64
C THR A 339 -10.00 -10.14 -26.91
N THR A 340 -8.85 -9.50 -26.74
CA THR A 340 -8.67 -8.04 -26.82
C THR A 340 -7.20 -7.67 -27.06
N PHE A 341 -6.94 -6.45 -27.55
CA PHE A 341 -5.61 -5.82 -27.54
C PHE A 341 -5.45 -4.79 -26.40
N ASP A 342 -6.51 -4.56 -25.64
CA ASP A 342 -6.60 -3.53 -24.61
C ASP A 342 -6.57 -4.16 -23.22
N LEU A 343 -5.51 -3.86 -22.45
CA LEU A 343 -5.37 -4.28 -21.05
C LEU A 343 -6.57 -3.83 -20.20
N TYR A 344 -7.10 -2.63 -20.43
CA TYR A 344 -8.23 -2.11 -19.66
C TYR A 344 -9.57 -2.74 -20.03
N SER A 345 -9.58 -3.61 -21.04
CA SER A 345 -10.73 -4.42 -21.41
C SER A 345 -10.54 -5.90 -21.01
N ALA A 346 -9.38 -6.27 -20.47
CA ALA A 346 -9.06 -7.63 -20.07
C ALA A 346 -9.68 -7.98 -18.70
N ARG A 347 -10.68 -8.88 -18.70
CA ARG A 347 -11.22 -9.48 -17.48
C ARG A 347 -10.15 -10.29 -16.75
N ASN A 348 -10.37 -10.51 -15.46
CA ASN A 348 -9.46 -11.29 -14.60
C ASN A 348 -8.06 -10.69 -14.48
N THR A 349 -7.97 -9.35 -14.49
CA THR A 349 -6.78 -8.66 -13.99
C THR A 349 -6.87 -8.58 -12.48
N LEU A 350 -6.07 -9.37 -11.77
CA LEU A 350 -6.00 -9.40 -10.31
C LEU A 350 -5.09 -8.29 -9.80
N THR A 351 -5.49 -7.54 -8.78
CA THR A 351 -4.72 -6.38 -8.31
C THR A 351 -4.40 -6.42 -6.82
N HIS A 352 -3.29 -5.79 -6.47
CA HIS A 352 -2.85 -5.52 -5.11
C HIS A 352 -2.47 -4.04 -4.98
N ARG A 353 -2.81 -3.42 -3.84
CA ARG A 353 -2.40 -2.05 -3.52
C ARG A 353 -0.87 -1.95 -3.43
N ILE A 354 -0.32 -0.80 -3.80
CA ILE A 354 1.12 -0.52 -3.65
C ILE A 354 1.38 -0.05 -2.22
N GLN A 355 2.40 -0.62 -1.58
CA GLN A 355 2.87 -0.18 -0.28
C GLN A 355 3.78 1.06 -0.45
N GLY A 356 3.49 2.14 0.28
CA GLY A 356 4.32 3.34 0.28
C GLY A 356 5.47 3.27 1.30
N PRO A 357 6.44 4.20 1.23
CA PRO A 357 6.60 5.21 0.16
C PRO A 357 7.09 4.63 -1.17
N THR A 358 7.75 3.47 -1.12
CA THR A 358 8.22 2.72 -2.28
C THR A 358 7.98 1.25 -2.01
N SER A 359 7.63 0.46 -3.01
CA SER A 359 7.58 -0.99 -2.89
C SER A 359 7.80 -1.70 -4.21
N THR A 360 8.00 -3.01 -4.11
CA THR A 360 8.21 -3.90 -5.24
C THR A 360 7.28 -5.08 -5.18
N ALA A 361 6.61 -5.36 -6.29
CA ALA A 361 5.96 -6.64 -6.53
C ALA A 361 6.85 -7.53 -7.41
N THR A 362 6.99 -8.79 -7.03
CA THR A 362 7.57 -9.84 -7.88
C THR A 362 6.58 -10.99 -8.01
N ILE A 363 6.32 -11.45 -9.24
CA ILE A 363 5.57 -12.68 -9.49
C ILE A 363 6.47 -13.76 -10.09
N VAL A 364 6.17 -15.01 -9.76
CA VAL A 364 6.72 -16.19 -10.43
C VAL A 364 5.63 -16.76 -11.34
N LEU A 365 5.89 -16.77 -12.64
CA LEU A 365 4.91 -17.11 -13.65
C LEU A 365 5.36 -18.35 -14.43
N ASP A 366 4.60 -19.44 -14.33
CA ASP A 366 4.65 -20.55 -15.27
C ASP A 366 3.76 -20.24 -16.47
N HIS A 367 4.37 -20.23 -17.65
CA HIS A 367 3.77 -19.84 -18.91
C HIS A 367 3.73 -20.99 -19.94
N SER A 368 3.88 -22.24 -19.48
CA SER A 368 3.80 -23.44 -20.32
C SER A 368 2.45 -23.60 -21.04
N GLY A 369 1.37 -23.08 -20.45
CA GLY A 369 0.02 -23.16 -20.99
C GLY A 369 -0.38 -22.03 -21.95
N MET A 370 0.52 -21.09 -22.27
CA MET A 370 0.21 -19.99 -23.19
C MET A 370 -0.03 -20.51 -24.61
N ARG A 371 -0.95 -19.85 -25.33
CA ARG A 371 -1.21 -20.05 -26.76
C ARG A 371 -0.85 -18.81 -27.57
N ASP A 372 -0.75 -18.96 -28.88
CA ASP A 372 -0.47 -17.83 -29.77
C ASP A 372 -1.54 -16.75 -29.63
N GLY A 373 -1.10 -15.51 -29.50
CA GLY A 373 -1.92 -14.35 -29.18
C GLY A 373 -2.03 -14.05 -27.69
N ASP A 374 -1.60 -14.93 -26.79
CA ASP A 374 -1.70 -14.65 -25.35
C ASP A 374 -0.75 -13.52 -24.90
N ARG A 375 -1.23 -12.75 -23.93
CA ARG A 375 -0.55 -11.64 -23.27
C ARG A 375 -0.77 -11.81 -21.76
N SER A 376 0.31 -11.94 -21.00
CA SER A 376 0.24 -12.11 -19.54
C SER A 376 1.41 -11.43 -18.85
N GLY A 377 1.23 -10.90 -17.64
CA GLY A 377 2.32 -10.27 -16.91
C GLY A 377 1.91 -9.52 -15.67
N LEU A 378 2.77 -8.58 -15.28
CA LEU A 378 2.66 -7.70 -14.13
C LEU A 378 2.63 -6.23 -14.58
N ALA A 379 1.56 -5.54 -14.24
CA ALA A 379 1.30 -4.15 -14.59
C ALA A 379 1.46 -3.23 -13.39
N LEU A 380 1.87 -1.98 -13.66
CA LEU A 380 1.48 -0.84 -12.85
C LEU A 380 0.19 -0.29 -13.47
N LEU A 381 -0.93 -0.57 -12.82
CA LEU A 381 -2.28 -0.35 -13.33
C LEU A 381 -2.88 0.92 -12.74
N ARG A 382 -3.27 1.85 -13.63
CA ARG A 382 -4.09 3.06 -13.40
C ARG A 382 -4.57 3.62 -14.74
N ASP A 383 -5.11 4.84 -14.81
CA ASP A 383 -5.49 5.55 -16.05
C ASP A 383 -4.30 5.87 -16.98
N SER A 384 -3.07 5.75 -16.48
CA SER A 384 -1.84 5.66 -17.27
C SER A 384 -1.05 4.45 -16.78
N SER A 385 -0.90 3.44 -17.63
CA SER A 385 -0.36 2.13 -17.26
C SER A 385 0.83 1.71 -18.12
N ALA A 386 1.63 0.82 -17.54
CA ALA A 386 2.65 0.07 -18.24
C ALA A 386 2.76 -1.32 -17.60
N TRP A 387 3.30 -2.28 -18.35
CA TRP A 387 3.48 -3.63 -17.84
C TRP A 387 4.72 -4.30 -18.38
N ILE A 388 5.25 -5.24 -17.60
CA ILE A 388 6.23 -6.23 -18.03
C ILE A 388 5.58 -7.61 -18.05
N GLY A 389 5.84 -8.38 -19.09
CA GLY A 389 5.12 -9.63 -19.28
C GLY A 389 5.61 -10.45 -20.45
N LEU A 390 4.84 -11.45 -20.81
CA LEU A 390 5.09 -12.36 -21.90
C LEU A 390 4.11 -12.08 -23.05
N LYS A 391 4.65 -12.07 -24.27
CA LYS A 391 3.87 -12.23 -25.50
C LYS A 391 4.20 -13.57 -26.10
N ARG A 392 3.17 -14.34 -26.46
CA ARG A 392 3.33 -15.53 -27.30
C ARG A 392 2.74 -15.25 -28.67
N ASP A 393 3.58 -15.29 -29.70
CA ASP A 393 3.20 -15.04 -31.09
C ASP A 393 3.95 -16.03 -31.99
N ASN A 394 3.26 -16.63 -32.97
CA ASN A 394 3.83 -17.55 -33.96
C ASN A 394 4.72 -18.64 -33.32
N GLY A 395 4.21 -19.32 -32.30
CA GLY A 395 4.92 -20.36 -31.56
C GLY A 395 6.04 -19.88 -30.63
N THR A 396 6.39 -18.59 -30.63
CA THR A 396 7.51 -18.03 -29.88
C THR A 396 7.01 -17.22 -28.69
N THR A 397 7.59 -17.46 -27.51
CA THR A 397 7.34 -16.66 -26.29
C THR A 397 8.53 -15.74 -26.01
N ARG A 398 8.27 -14.50 -25.64
CA ARG A 398 9.28 -13.48 -25.31
C ARG A 398 8.82 -12.60 -24.15
N VAL A 399 9.76 -12.11 -23.35
CA VAL A 399 9.48 -11.09 -22.34
C VAL A 399 9.44 -9.73 -23.04
N VAL A 400 8.49 -8.89 -22.66
CA VAL A 400 8.35 -7.53 -23.18
C VAL A 400 8.03 -6.56 -22.07
N MET A 401 8.34 -5.29 -22.31
CA MET A 401 7.81 -4.16 -21.57
C MET A 401 6.96 -3.32 -22.52
N VAL A 402 5.70 -3.08 -22.15
CA VAL A 402 4.76 -2.23 -22.88
C VAL A 402 4.48 -0.99 -22.04
N ASN A 403 4.59 0.18 -22.67
CA ASN A 403 4.39 1.48 -22.04
C ASN A 403 3.38 2.32 -22.84
N GLY A 404 2.91 3.42 -22.25
CA GLY A 404 2.02 4.38 -22.91
C GLY A 404 0.59 3.87 -23.08
N ILE A 405 0.11 3.01 -22.16
CA ILE A 405 -1.30 2.60 -22.12
C ILE A 405 -2.05 3.68 -21.36
N THR A 406 -3.07 4.30 -21.96
CA THR A 406 -3.72 5.48 -21.37
C THR A 406 -5.22 5.47 -21.55
N MET A 407 -5.91 6.16 -20.64
CA MET A 407 -7.30 6.55 -20.77
C MET A 407 -7.45 8.05 -21.07
N ASP A 408 -8.58 8.45 -21.66
CA ASP A 408 -9.02 9.84 -21.75
C ASP A 408 -9.81 10.28 -20.50
N GLY A 409 -10.34 11.51 -20.51
CA GLY A 409 -11.10 12.08 -19.39
C GLY A 409 -12.47 11.44 -19.14
N ASP A 410 -12.98 10.67 -20.10
CA ASP A 410 -14.22 9.89 -19.97
C ASP A 410 -13.94 8.42 -19.60
N TRP A 411 -12.69 8.10 -19.28
CA TRP A 411 -12.20 6.77 -18.93
C TRP A 411 -12.31 5.75 -20.07
N ASN A 412 -12.32 6.22 -21.31
CA ASN A 412 -12.16 5.37 -22.49
C ASN A 412 -10.67 5.13 -22.75
N THR A 413 -10.35 4.00 -23.37
CA THR A 413 -8.97 3.69 -23.72
C THR A 413 -8.56 4.62 -24.87
N SER A 414 -7.58 5.49 -24.63
CA SER A 414 -7.01 6.38 -25.64
C SER A 414 -5.77 5.80 -26.30
N SER A 415 -5.08 4.88 -25.63
CA SER A 415 -3.97 4.11 -26.18
C SER A 415 -3.88 2.74 -25.54
N THR A 416 -3.71 1.70 -26.35
CA THR A 416 -3.41 0.33 -25.89
C THR A 416 -1.92 0.10 -25.61
N GLY A 417 -1.11 1.16 -25.71
CA GLY A 417 0.33 1.15 -25.51
C GLY A 417 1.12 0.56 -26.67
N ALA A 418 2.43 0.70 -26.56
CA ALA A 418 3.41 0.18 -27.50
C ALA A 418 4.49 -0.61 -26.76
N GLU A 419 5.06 -1.59 -27.45
CA GLU A 419 6.21 -2.30 -26.93
C GLU A 419 7.45 -1.40 -26.95
N ALA A 420 8.00 -1.15 -25.77
CA ALA A 420 9.16 -0.29 -25.59
C ALA A 420 10.47 -1.08 -25.50
N ALA A 421 10.41 -2.36 -25.10
CA ALA A 421 11.55 -3.27 -25.09
C ALA A 421 11.09 -4.74 -25.10
N GLY A 422 11.99 -5.63 -25.53
CA GLY A 422 11.76 -7.07 -25.50
C GLY A 422 13.05 -7.87 -25.35
N ALA A 423 12.94 -9.08 -24.82
CA ALA A 423 14.02 -10.03 -24.66
C ALA A 423 13.53 -11.45 -24.92
N ALA A 424 14.42 -12.30 -25.45
CA ALA A 424 14.15 -13.72 -25.56
C ALA A 424 14.07 -14.34 -24.16
N VAL A 425 13.21 -15.35 -24.00
CA VAL A 425 13.10 -16.12 -22.77
C VAL A 425 13.10 -17.60 -23.11
N GLN A 426 13.71 -18.40 -22.24
CA GLN A 426 13.79 -19.85 -22.37
C GLN A 426 13.14 -20.51 -21.16
N GLY A 427 12.74 -21.78 -21.34
CA GLY A 427 12.04 -22.53 -20.30
C GLY A 427 10.55 -22.20 -20.22
N SER A 428 9.94 -22.56 -19.10
CA SER A 428 8.51 -22.40 -18.83
C SER A 428 8.21 -21.44 -17.69
N ARG A 429 9.23 -20.91 -17.00
CA ARG A 429 9.09 -20.09 -15.81
C ARG A 429 9.86 -18.79 -15.96
N VAL A 430 9.26 -17.69 -15.52
CA VAL A 430 9.88 -16.36 -15.47
C VAL A 430 9.48 -15.63 -14.20
N TRP A 431 10.39 -14.81 -13.68
CA TRP A 431 10.11 -13.86 -12.61
C TRP A 431 9.90 -12.49 -13.23
N LEU A 432 8.79 -11.84 -12.90
CA LEU A 432 8.46 -10.51 -13.38
C LEU A 432 8.35 -9.57 -12.19
N ARG A 433 9.01 -8.42 -12.28
CA ARG A 433 9.13 -7.46 -11.18
C ARG A 433 8.74 -6.06 -11.63
N ALA A 434 7.96 -5.39 -10.79
CA ALA A 434 7.64 -3.98 -10.89
C ALA A 434 7.94 -3.28 -9.56
N THR A 435 8.68 -2.18 -9.60
CA THR A 435 9.00 -1.33 -8.46
C THR A 435 8.39 0.05 -8.67
N ALA A 436 7.73 0.62 -7.67
CA ALA A 436 7.09 1.92 -7.77
C ALA A 436 7.47 2.83 -6.60
N ASP A 437 7.93 4.04 -6.90
CA ASP A 437 8.00 5.16 -5.94
C ASP A 437 6.65 5.87 -5.95
N ILE A 438 5.93 5.81 -4.83
CA ILE A 438 4.61 6.44 -4.68
C ILE A 438 4.62 7.55 -3.62
N ARG A 439 5.80 8.10 -3.30
CA ARG A 439 5.88 9.34 -2.51
C ARG A 439 5.03 10.42 -3.18
N PRO A 440 4.29 11.24 -2.43
CA PRO A 440 3.48 12.27 -3.04
C PRO A 440 4.28 13.22 -3.95
N GLY A 441 3.67 13.63 -5.06
CA GLY A 441 4.23 14.59 -6.01
C GLY A 441 4.41 14.07 -7.44
N SER A 442 4.84 14.96 -8.33
CA SER A 442 5.05 14.68 -9.75
C SER A 442 6.42 14.03 -10.03
N GLY A 443 6.56 13.44 -11.23
CA GLY A 443 7.83 12.87 -11.70
C GLY A 443 8.22 11.54 -11.06
N ARG A 444 7.34 10.96 -10.23
CA ARG A 444 7.52 9.63 -9.63
C ARG A 444 7.52 8.56 -10.69
N GLN A 445 8.26 7.48 -10.46
CA GLN A 445 8.53 6.47 -11.48
C GLN A 445 8.23 5.04 -11.03
N GLY A 446 7.81 4.25 -12.01
CA GLY A 446 7.72 2.81 -11.96
C GLY A 446 8.76 2.15 -12.86
N HIS A 447 9.48 1.17 -12.34
CA HIS A 447 10.53 0.43 -13.06
C HIS A 447 10.18 -1.05 -13.17
N PHE A 448 10.68 -1.67 -14.24
CA PHE A 448 10.35 -3.04 -14.58
C PHE A 448 11.61 -3.87 -14.81
N ALA A 449 11.61 -5.10 -14.32
CA ALA A 449 12.70 -6.05 -14.49
C ALA A 449 12.17 -7.48 -14.56
N TYR A 450 12.93 -8.37 -15.19
CA TYR A 450 12.62 -9.80 -15.25
C TYR A 450 13.84 -10.63 -14.85
N SER A 451 13.61 -11.90 -14.53
CA SER A 451 14.65 -12.88 -14.23
C SER A 451 14.23 -14.27 -14.73
N THR A 452 15.20 -15.08 -15.13
CA THR A 452 15.01 -16.49 -15.55
C THR A 452 15.55 -17.49 -14.52
N ASP A 453 16.29 -17.03 -13.52
CA ASP A 453 16.88 -17.84 -12.44
C ASP A 453 16.26 -17.54 -11.06
N GLY A 454 15.45 -16.48 -10.96
CA GLY A 454 14.87 -15.99 -9.70
C GLY A 454 15.83 -15.19 -8.82
N VAL A 455 17.07 -15.00 -9.26
CA VAL A 455 18.16 -14.35 -8.50
C VAL A 455 18.61 -13.07 -9.19
N THR A 456 18.97 -13.16 -10.47
CA THR A 456 19.51 -12.06 -11.26
C THR A 456 18.40 -11.38 -12.04
N PHE A 457 18.09 -10.13 -11.70
CA PHE A 457 17.06 -9.35 -12.38
C PHE A 457 17.68 -8.36 -13.39
N SER A 458 17.24 -8.47 -14.64
CA SER A 458 17.59 -7.54 -15.71
C SER A 458 16.49 -6.49 -15.87
N PRO A 459 16.80 -5.18 -15.77
CA PRO A 459 15.88 -4.12 -16.13
C PRO A 459 15.42 -4.26 -17.58
N LEU A 460 14.16 -3.94 -17.88
CA LEU A 460 13.63 -4.00 -19.24
C LEU A 460 12.73 -2.81 -19.54
N GLY A 461 13.12 -2.03 -20.56
CA GLY A 461 12.36 -0.88 -21.04
C GLY A 461 12.54 0.39 -20.18
N PRO A 462 11.97 1.51 -20.64
CA PRO A 462 11.98 2.77 -19.90
C PRO A 462 11.04 2.71 -18.69
N ALA A 463 11.27 3.61 -17.72
CA ALA A 463 10.37 3.78 -16.60
C ALA A 463 8.99 4.31 -17.05
N LEU A 464 7.94 3.98 -16.30
CA LEU A 464 6.65 4.66 -16.38
C LEU A 464 6.68 5.88 -15.44
N THR A 465 6.47 7.08 -15.96
CA THR A 465 6.16 8.24 -15.10
C THR A 465 4.74 8.10 -14.57
N LEU A 466 4.60 8.02 -13.26
CA LEU A 466 3.33 7.84 -12.58
C LEU A 466 2.55 9.16 -12.57
N LYS A 467 1.31 9.12 -13.02
CA LYS A 467 0.37 10.24 -12.93
C LYS A 467 0.03 10.56 -11.47
N ASN A 468 0.09 11.83 -11.10
CA ASN A 468 -0.27 12.32 -9.76
C ASN A 468 -1.62 13.04 -9.72
N GLU A 469 -2.35 13.07 -10.83
CA GLU A 469 -3.70 13.60 -10.96
C GLU A 469 -4.72 12.77 -10.15
N TRP A 470 -5.68 13.42 -9.50
CA TRP A 470 -6.63 12.79 -8.57
C TRP A 470 -7.91 12.26 -9.24
N GLN A 471 -8.19 12.60 -10.51
CA GLN A 471 -9.49 12.39 -11.15
C GLN A 471 -9.85 10.91 -11.30
N PHE A 472 -8.84 10.03 -11.40
CA PHE A 472 -9.08 8.58 -11.36
C PHE A 472 -9.35 8.07 -9.94
N PHE A 473 -9.25 8.91 -8.91
CA PHE A 473 -9.37 8.68 -7.46
C PHE A 473 -8.48 7.60 -6.84
N MET A 474 -8.40 6.41 -7.44
CA MET A 474 -7.60 5.32 -6.91
C MET A 474 -6.13 5.57 -7.19
N GLY A 475 -5.29 5.12 -6.27
CA GLY A 475 -3.84 5.05 -6.44
C GLY A 475 -3.43 4.02 -7.49
N TYR A 476 -2.15 4.02 -7.85
CA TYR A 476 -1.58 2.94 -8.65
C TYR A 476 -1.67 1.59 -7.93
N ARG A 477 -1.88 0.52 -8.70
CA ARG A 477 -1.86 -0.86 -8.21
C ARG A 477 -0.90 -1.74 -8.98
N PHE A 478 -0.41 -2.80 -8.35
CA PHE A 478 0.18 -3.92 -9.07
C PHE A 478 -0.94 -4.77 -9.65
N GLY A 479 -0.89 -5.10 -10.95
CA GLY A 479 -1.91 -5.87 -11.65
C GLY A 479 -1.37 -7.11 -12.35
N ILE A 480 -1.83 -8.29 -12.00
CA ILE A 480 -1.49 -9.57 -12.65
C ILE A 480 -2.59 -9.91 -13.64
N PHE A 481 -2.26 -10.12 -14.91
CA PHE A 481 -3.26 -10.30 -15.97
C PHE A 481 -2.93 -11.46 -16.91
N ASN A 482 -3.97 -11.95 -17.60
CA ASN A 482 -3.85 -12.86 -18.75
C ASN A 482 -5.03 -12.66 -19.72
N TYR A 483 -4.76 -12.30 -20.98
CA TYR A 483 -5.76 -12.18 -22.04
C TYR A 483 -5.21 -12.68 -23.38
N ALA A 484 -6.09 -12.92 -24.36
CA ALA A 484 -5.71 -13.36 -25.70
C ALA A 484 -5.94 -12.23 -26.71
N THR A 485 -5.16 -12.15 -27.78
CA THR A 485 -5.44 -11.28 -28.94
C THR A 485 -6.06 -12.03 -30.12
N ILE A 486 -5.98 -13.37 -30.12
CA ILE A 486 -6.47 -14.23 -31.20
C ILE A 486 -7.69 -15.02 -30.74
N ALA A 487 -7.51 -15.98 -29.83
CA ALA A 487 -8.58 -16.85 -29.37
C ALA A 487 -8.35 -17.29 -27.91
N LEU A 488 -9.45 -17.54 -27.20
CA LEU A 488 -9.38 -18.04 -25.82
C LEU A 488 -8.80 -19.47 -25.77
N GLY A 489 -8.32 -19.85 -24.59
CA GLY A 489 -7.98 -21.23 -24.25
C GLY A 489 -6.56 -21.46 -23.76
N GLY A 490 -5.70 -20.44 -23.84
CA GLY A 490 -4.41 -20.46 -23.14
C GLY A 490 -4.54 -20.08 -21.66
N SER A 491 -3.47 -20.37 -20.90
CA SER A 491 -3.43 -20.14 -19.46
C SER A 491 -2.01 -19.96 -18.93
N VAL A 492 -1.91 -19.26 -17.80
CA VAL A 492 -0.68 -19.15 -17.01
C VAL A 492 -0.95 -19.56 -15.57
N ARG A 493 0.09 -19.94 -14.83
CA ARG A 493 0.03 -20.18 -13.39
C ARG A 493 0.98 -19.23 -12.68
N VAL A 494 0.43 -18.37 -11.83
CA VAL A 494 1.18 -17.53 -10.89
C VAL A 494 1.44 -18.40 -9.67
N GLU A 495 2.69 -18.82 -9.49
CA GLU A 495 3.07 -19.71 -8.38
C GLU A 495 3.28 -18.93 -7.08
N ARG A 496 3.68 -17.66 -7.20
CA ARG A 496 4.01 -16.80 -6.07
C ARG A 496 3.85 -15.34 -6.46
N PHE A 497 3.33 -14.54 -5.53
CA PHE A 497 3.45 -13.10 -5.49
C PHE A 497 4.21 -12.70 -4.23
N GLU A 498 5.06 -11.69 -4.34
CA GLU A 498 5.77 -11.10 -3.21
C GLU A 498 5.72 -9.59 -3.30
N LEU A 499 5.20 -8.95 -2.25
CA LEU A 499 5.23 -7.50 -2.06
C LEU A 499 6.24 -7.15 -0.96
N THR A 500 7.25 -6.38 -1.31
CA THR A 500 8.29 -5.94 -0.36
C THR A 500 8.31 -4.41 -0.30
N ALA A 501 8.35 -3.85 0.91
CA ALA A 501 8.52 -2.42 1.11
C ALA A 501 9.95 -1.98 0.74
N GLY A 502 10.09 -0.76 0.24
CA GLY A 502 11.33 -0.20 -0.31
C GLY A 502 11.54 -0.54 -1.79
N THR A 503 12.59 0.05 -2.37
CA THR A 503 13.19 -0.51 -3.59
C THR A 503 13.88 -1.82 -3.20
N PRO A 504 13.89 -2.85 -4.06
CA PRO A 504 14.80 -3.96 -3.85
C PRO A 504 16.20 -3.35 -3.82
N ALA A 505 17.05 -3.79 -2.89
CA ALA A 505 18.46 -3.49 -2.97
C ALA A 505 18.89 -3.73 -4.43
N ALA A 506 19.58 -2.77 -5.05
CA ALA A 506 20.19 -2.99 -6.36
C ALA A 506 20.92 -4.35 -6.32
N PRO A 507 20.90 -5.16 -7.39
CA PRO A 507 21.66 -6.40 -7.40
C PRO A 507 23.07 -6.06 -6.94
N ALA A 508 23.49 -6.70 -5.85
CA ALA A 508 24.71 -6.30 -5.17
C ALA A 508 25.86 -6.33 -6.18
N SER A 509 26.46 -5.18 -6.44
CA SER A 509 27.60 -5.14 -7.35
C SER A 509 28.73 -5.92 -6.71
N ALA A 510 29.27 -6.88 -7.44
CA ALA A 510 30.51 -7.54 -7.06
C ALA A 510 31.61 -6.49 -7.03
N VAL A 511 32.21 -6.26 -5.86
CA VAL A 511 33.25 -5.26 -5.66
C VAL A 511 34.45 -5.85 -4.93
N THR A 512 35.59 -5.23 -5.13
CA THR A 512 36.78 -5.42 -4.31
C THR A 512 37.13 -4.10 -3.64
N LEU A 513 37.67 -4.16 -2.41
CA LEU A 513 38.13 -2.99 -1.68
C LEU A 513 39.66 -3.01 -1.65
N ARG A 514 40.30 -2.02 -2.27
CA ARG A 514 41.76 -1.83 -2.20
C ARG A 514 42.11 -0.71 -1.23
N ALA A 515 42.78 -1.02 -0.13
CA ALA A 515 43.11 -0.04 0.90
C ALA A 515 44.17 0.94 0.41
N ARG A 516 43.95 2.25 0.59
CA ARG A 516 44.96 3.28 0.26
C ARG A 516 46.18 3.24 1.17
N ALA A 517 46.08 2.58 2.33
CA ALA A 517 47.19 2.43 3.28
C ALA A 517 48.40 1.69 2.70
N ASN A 518 48.17 0.70 1.83
CA ASN A 518 49.22 -0.18 1.30
C ASN A 518 48.96 -0.73 -0.12
N ASP A 519 47.92 -0.24 -0.80
CA ASP A 519 47.48 -0.68 -2.13
C ASP A 519 47.15 -2.18 -2.26
N ARG A 520 46.80 -2.83 -1.14
CA ARG A 520 46.37 -4.24 -1.11
C ARG A 520 44.86 -4.39 -0.99
N TYR A 521 44.35 -5.50 -1.50
CA TYR A 521 42.95 -5.88 -1.38
C TYR A 521 42.61 -6.38 0.02
N VAL A 522 41.46 -5.95 0.51
CA VAL A 522 40.83 -6.45 1.73
C VAL A 522 40.39 -7.89 1.49
N CYS A 523 40.82 -8.80 2.36
CA CYS A 523 40.59 -10.23 2.26
C CYS A 523 39.74 -10.72 3.44
N ALA A 524 38.70 -11.50 3.16
CA ALA A 524 37.99 -12.31 4.15
C ALA A 524 38.77 -13.62 4.38
N ASP A 525 39.88 -13.52 5.11
CA ASP A 525 40.82 -14.62 5.35
C ASP A 525 40.14 -15.86 5.97
N ASN A 526 40.73 -17.03 5.70
CA ASN A 526 40.26 -18.33 6.19
C ASN A 526 38.77 -18.59 5.84
N ALA A 527 38.40 -18.38 4.57
CA ALA A 527 37.01 -18.46 4.09
C ALA A 527 36.04 -17.59 4.94
N GLY A 528 36.48 -16.39 5.33
CA GLY A 528 35.73 -15.44 6.15
C GLY A 528 35.56 -15.82 7.62
N ALA A 529 36.26 -16.85 8.11
CA ALA A 529 36.28 -17.20 9.53
C ALA A 529 37.28 -16.35 10.34
N SER A 530 38.16 -15.60 9.67
CA SER A 530 39.08 -14.65 10.31
C SER A 530 38.66 -13.20 10.05
N PRO A 531 39.13 -12.24 10.88
CA PRO A 531 38.95 -10.83 10.62
C PRO A 531 39.49 -10.38 9.25
N LEU A 532 38.87 -9.34 8.69
CA LEU A 532 39.25 -8.78 7.40
C LEU A 532 40.59 -8.04 7.51
N ILE A 533 41.51 -8.30 6.58
CA ILE A 533 42.85 -7.65 6.52
C ILE A 533 43.14 -7.22 5.08
N ALA A 534 43.77 -6.06 4.88
CA ALA A 534 44.23 -5.58 3.57
C ALA A 534 45.62 -6.14 3.21
N ASN A 535 45.71 -7.45 2.91
CA ASN A 535 46.99 -8.16 2.76
C ASN A 535 47.19 -8.85 1.40
N ARG A 536 46.28 -8.70 0.42
CA ARG A 536 46.38 -9.38 -0.89
C ARG A 536 46.80 -8.47 -2.03
N THR A 537 47.63 -8.97 -2.94
CA THR A 537 48.08 -8.24 -4.14
C THR A 537 47.21 -8.49 -5.37
N THR A 538 46.41 -9.55 -5.36
CA THR A 538 45.44 -9.90 -6.40
C THR A 538 44.07 -10.16 -5.77
N ALA A 539 43.01 -9.89 -6.52
CA ALA A 539 41.65 -10.19 -6.09
C ALA A 539 41.20 -11.56 -6.61
N GLY A 540 40.60 -12.36 -5.73
CA GLY A 540 39.87 -13.58 -6.02
C GLY A 540 38.61 -13.68 -5.15
N SER A 541 38.14 -14.90 -4.93
CA SER A 541 36.87 -15.14 -4.21
C SER A 541 36.86 -14.61 -2.76
N TRP A 542 38.02 -14.56 -2.09
CA TRP A 542 38.11 -14.09 -0.70
C TRP A 542 38.21 -12.57 -0.57
N GLU A 543 38.56 -11.88 -1.65
CA GLU A 543 38.68 -10.41 -1.73
C GLU A 543 37.45 -9.76 -2.37
N THR A 544 36.48 -10.58 -2.80
CA THR A 544 35.26 -10.13 -3.47
C THR A 544 34.10 -10.06 -2.49
N PHE A 545 33.39 -8.93 -2.51
CA PHE A 545 32.22 -8.66 -1.70
C PHE A 545 31.05 -8.23 -2.59
N ASP A 546 29.86 -8.64 -2.22
CA ASP A 546 28.62 -8.08 -2.72
C ASP A 546 28.34 -6.78 -1.94
N LEU A 547 28.35 -5.64 -2.64
CA LEU A 547 27.92 -4.36 -2.06
C LEU A 547 26.40 -4.26 -2.10
N VAL A 548 25.75 -4.52 -0.98
CA VAL A 548 24.31 -4.47 -0.84
C VAL A 548 23.88 -3.04 -0.47
N ASP A 549 23.10 -2.40 -1.34
CA ASP A 549 22.50 -1.09 -1.04
C ASP A 549 21.34 -1.26 -0.03
N LEU A 550 21.46 -0.63 1.12
CA LEU A 550 20.44 -0.65 2.19
C LEU A 550 19.56 0.62 2.16
N GLY A 551 19.75 1.49 1.17
CA GLY A 551 19.02 2.74 1.02
C GLY A 551 19.59 3.87 1.87
N ASN A 552 19.16 5.10 1.56
CA ASN A 552 19.63 6.33 2.22
C ASN A 552 21.15 6.56 2.22
N GLY A 553 21.92 5.85 1.39
CA GLY A 553 23.39 5.90 1.36
C GLY A 553 24.09 4.91 2.31
N ASP A 554 23.32 4.06 2.99
CA ASP A 554 23.84 2.96 3.78
C ASP A 554 24.03 1.71 2.91
N VAL A 555 25.07 0.93 3.22
CA VAL A 555 25.44 -0.28 2.52
C VAL A 555 25.80 -1.39 3.50
N ALA A 556 25.71 -2.64 3.05
CA ALA A 556 26.34 -3.78 3.70
C ALA A 556 27.30 -4.48 2.74
N LEU A 557 28.33 -5.11 3.27
CA LEU A 557 29.28 -5.93 2.51
C LEU A 557 29.00 -7.39 2.82
N ARG A 558 28.64 -8.20 1.83
CA ARG A 558 28.55 -9.66 1.96
C ARG A 558 29.74 -10.33 1.30
N ALA A 559 30.58 -11.03 2.06
CA ALA A 559 31.77 -11.68 1.54
C ALA A 559 31.39 -12.89 0.69
N ARG A 560 31.91 -12.98 -0.55
CA ARG A 560 31.70 -14.16 -1.41
C ARG A 560 32.47 -15.40 -0.96
N ALA A 561 33.38 -15.24 0.01
CA ALA A 561 34.10 -16.35 0.62
C ALA A 561 33.18 -17.33 1.36
N ASN A 562 32.06 -16.85 1.92
CA ASN A 562 31.18 -17.63 2.78
C ASN A 562 29.71 -17.18 2.81
N ASP A 563 29.31 -16.25 1.93
CA ASP A 563 27.98 -15.66 1.83
C ASP A 563 27.48 -14.95 3.11
N ARG A 564 28.41 -14.46 3.96
CA ARG A 564 28.07 -13.75 5.20
C ARG A 564 28.40 -12.26 5.15
N PHE A 565 27.62 -11.47 5.87
CA PHE A 565 27.79 -10.05 6.04
C PHE A 565 28.97 -9.73 6.97
N VAL A 566 29.74 -8.72 6.58
CA VAL A 566 30.80 -8.10 7.38
C VAL A 566 30.18 -7.35 8.54
N CYS A 567 30.59 -7.70 9.76
CA CYS A 567 30.07 -7.17 11.00
C CYS A 567 31.13 -6.32 11.71
N ALA A 568 30.75 -5.12 12.14
CA ALA A 568 31.50 -4.32 13.12
C ALA A 568 31.19 -4.84 14.53
N ASP A 569 31.78 -6.00 14.86
CA ASP A 569 31.50 -6.73 16.11
C ASP A 569 31.78 -5.89 17.37
N ASN A 570 31.09 -6.23 18.47
CA ASN A 570 31.20 -5.56 19.76
C ASN A 570 30.99 -4.03 19.66
N ALA A 571 29.90 -3.63 18.99
CA ALA A 571 29.60 -2.22 18.69
C ALA A 571 30.78 -1.48 17.99
N GLY A 572 31.47 -2.17 17.08
CA GLY A 572 32.61 -1.66 16.32
C GLY A 572 33.93 -1.54 17.10
N ALA A 573 33.99 -2.02 18.35
CA ALA A 573 35.23 -2.07 19.14
C ALA A 573 36.12 -3.29 18.80
N SER A 574 35.60 -4.25 18.02
CA SER A 574 36.35 -5.42 17.55
C SER A 574 36.65 -5.35 16.05
N PRO A 575 37.67 -6.10 15.57
CA PRO A 575 37.93 -6.24 14.15
C PRO A 575 36.71 -6.69 13.35
N LEU A 576 36.59 -6.18 12.13
CA LEU A 576 35.53 -6.54 11.20
C LEU A 576 35.69 -8.00 10.76
N ILE A 577 34.60 -8.76 10.73
CA ILE A 577 34.59 -10.17 10.34
C ILE A 577 33.30 -10.51 9.57
N ALA A 578 33.39 -11.37 8.55
CA ALA A 578 32.24 -11.80 7.74
C ALA A 578 31.54 -13.02 8.36
N ASN A 579 30.75 -12.81 9.40
CA ASN A 579 30.16 -13.89 10.22
C ASN A 579 28.64 -13.81 10.42
N ARG A 580 27.92 -12.88 9.78
CA ARG A 580 26.46 -12.73 9.94
C ARG A 580 25.66 -13.17 8.72
N THR A 581 24.50 -13.78 8.93
CA THR A 581 23.60 -14.25 7.85
C THR A 581 22.61 -13.20 7.37
N THR A 582 22.41 -12.12 8.14
CA THR A 582 21.49 -11.02 7.86
C THR A 582 22.18 -9.68 8.18
N ALA A 583 21.83 -8.61 7.45
CA ALA A 583 22.31 -7.27 7.76
C ALA A 583 21.41 -6.61 8.82
N GLY A 584 22.00 -6.22 9.95
CA GLY A 584 21.43 -5.38 11.00
C GLY A 584 22.30 -4.16 11.27
N SER A 585 22.18 -3.56 12.45
CA SER A 585 22.87 -2.31 12.80
C SER A 585 24.40 -2.44 12.81
N TRP A 586 24.95 -3.62 13.08
CA TRP A 586 26.39 -3.86 13.13
C TRP A 586 27.00 -4.17 11.76
N GLU A 587 26.19 -4.59 10.80
CA GLU A 587 26.61 -4.91 9.42
C GLU A 587 26.36 -3.74 8.46
N THR A 588 25.76 -2.66 8.97
CA THR A 588 25.41 -1.47 8.19
C THR A 588 26.53 -0.44 8.27
N PHE A 589 26.97 0.03 7.10
CA PHE A 589 27.97 1.07 6.95
C PHE A 589 27.41 2.22 6.11
N ARG A 590 27.59 3.46 6.57
CA ARG A 590 27.40 4.62 5.71
C ARG A 590 28.56 4.69 4.73
N ARG A 591 28.27 4.62 3.42
CA ARG A 591 29.27 4.89 2.38
C ARG A 591 29.46 6.40 2.24
N VAL A 592 30.72 6.83 2.20
CA VAL A 592 31.12 8.21 1.91
C VAL A 592 31.99 8.17 0.65
N ASP A 593 31.54 8.84 -0.40
CA ASP A 593 32.35 9.04 -1.61
C ASP A 593 33.24 10.27 -1.41
N ASN A 594 34.56 10.06 -1.45
CA ASN A 594 35.56 11.10 -1.24
C ASN A 594 35.83 11.86 -2.53
N SER A 595 36.26 13.13 -2.43
CA SER A 595 36.54 13.98 -3.59
C SER A 595 37.70 13.47 -4.47
N ASP A 596 38.57 12.61 -3.93
CA ASP A 596 39.71 12.02 -4.65
C ASP A 596 39.36 10.70 -5.38
N GLY A 597 38.07 10.32 -5.41
CA GLY A 597 37.58 9.11 -6.07
C GLY A 597 37.66 7.84 -5.21
N THR A 598 38.14 7.93 -3.97
CA THR A 598 38.05 6.82 -3.00
C THR A 598 36.72 6.81 -2.27
N VAL A 599 36.49 5.73 -1.52
CA VAL A 599 35.35 5.59 -0.61
C VAL A 599 35.83 5.34 0.81
N SER A 600 35.06 5.83 1.78
CA SER A 600 35.22 5.51 3.20
C SER A 600 33.94 4.87 3.73
N LEU A 601 34.09 3.95 4.68
CA LEU A 601 32.96 3.26 5.30
C LEU A 601 32.84 3.69 6.76
N ARG A 602 31.70 4.26 7.15
CA ARG A 602 31.41 4.62 8.54
C ARG A 602 30.42 3.64 9.15
N ALA A 603 30.85 2.85 10.13
CA ALA A 603 29.99 1.85 10.75
C ALA A 603 28.84 2.51 11.50
N ARG A 604 27.60 2.05 11.28
CA ARG A 604 26.42 2.56 12.01
C ARG A 604 26.36 2.06 13.45
N ALA A 605 27.18 1.08 13.81
CA ALA A 605 27.31 0.57 15.17
C ALA A 605 27.83 1.63 16.16
N ASN A 606 28.71 2.53 15.71
CA ASN A 606 29.40 3.50 16.58
C ASN A 606 29.75 4.84 15.91
N ASP A 607 29.28 5.06 14.66
CA ASP A 607 29.58 6.24 13.84
C ASP A 607 31.07 6.52 13.62
N ARG A 608 31.91 5.49 13.65
CA ARG A 608 33.35 5.57 13.35
C ARG A 608 33.69 5.03 11.97
N TYR A 609 34.73 5.57 11.34
CA TYR A 609 35.28 5.09 10.08
C TYR A 609 36.08 3.80 10.27
N VAL A 610 35.90 2.87 9.33
CA VAL A 610 36.69 1.65 9.19
C VAL A 610 38.10 2.03 8.77
N SER A 611 39.10 1.58 9.52
CA SER A 611 40.51 1.85 9.29
C SER A 611 41.26 0.56 8.96
N ALA A 612 42.12 0.59 7.95
CA ALA A 612 43.12 -0.43 7.67
C ALA A 612 44.34 -0.22 8.59
N GLU A 613 44.26 -0.79 9.79
CA GLU A 613 45.22 -0.55 10.87
C GLU A 613 46.66 -0.95 10.52
N ASP A 614 47.61 -0.28 11.16
CA ASP A 614 49.05 -0.54 11.03
C ASP A 614 49.51 -0.54 9.56
N GLY A 615 49.08 0.49 8.81
CA GLY A 615 49.34 0.55 7.36
C GLY A 615 48.72 -0.61 6.58
N GLY A 616 47.60 -1.16 7.05
CA GLY A 616 46.91 -2.32 6.47
C GLY A 616 47.54 -3.68 6.78
N ALA A 617 48.55 -3.75 7.66
CA ALA A 617 49.12 -5.02 8.13
C ALA A 617 48.26 -5.70 9.21
N SER A 618 47.37 -4.94 9.86
CA SER A 618 46.48 -5.42 10.93
C SER A 618 45.01 -5.50 10.48
N PRO A 619 44.15 -6.23 11.21
CA PRO A 619 42.73 -6.30 10.92
C PRO A 619 42.03 -4.94 10.87
N LEU A 620 41.06 -4.83 9.96
CA LEU A 620 40.22 -3.65 9.82
C LEU A 620 39.33 -3.48 11.05
N ILE A 621 39.20 -2.25 11.56
CA ILE A 621 38.36 -1.90 12.72
C ILE A 621 37.69 -0.54 12.53
N ALA A 622 36.46 -0.38 13.01
CA ALA A 622 35.72 0.88 12.93
C ALA A 622 35.95 1.75 14.17
N ASN A 623 37.07 2.49 14.22
CA ASN A 623 37.46 3.25 15.44
C ASN A 623 37.86 4.72 15.18
N ARG A 624 37.95 5.19 13.93
CA ARG A 624 38.40 6.55 13.61
C ARG A 624 37.26 7.56 13.50
N THR A 625 37.52 8.83 13.85
CA THR A 625 36.54 9.93 13.77
C THR A 625 36.68 10.79 12.52
N SER A 626 37.79 10.68 11.80
CA SER A 626 38.08 11.43 10.59
C SER A 626 38.61 10.51 9.49
N ILE A 627 38.43 10.93 8.23
CA ILE A 627 38.93 10.20 7.06
C ILE A 627 40.37 10.60 6.79
N GLY A 628 41.28 9.63 6.78
CA GLY A 628 42.65 9.76 6.30
C GLY A 628 43.04 8.61 5.37
N PRO A 629 44.35 8.44 5.10
CA PRO A 629 44.84 7.40 4.18
C PRO A 629 44.48 5.97 4.60
N TRP A 630 44.32 5.70 5.89
CA TRP A 630 43.99 4.36 6.39
C TRP A 630 42.49 4.06 6.36
N GLU A 631 41.64 5.09 6.28
CA GLU A 631 40.18 4.97 6.25
C GLU A 631 39.61 5.03 4.82
N SER A 632 40.49 5.17 3.83
CA SER A 632 40.14 5.36 2.43
C SER A 632 40.43 4.10 1.61
N PHE A 633 39.46 3.69 0.80
CA PHE A 633 39.52 2.49 -0.04
C PHE A 633 39.17 2.84 -1.48
N THR A 634 39.81 2.21 -2.46
CA THR A 634 39.34 2.24 -3.84
C THR A 634 38.36 1.09 -4.02
N LEU A 635 37.14 1.40 -4.45
CA LEU A 635 36.13 0.40 -4.77
C LEU A 635 36.22 0.06 -6.26
N LEU A 636 36.56 -1.18 -6.57
CA LEU A 636 36.74 -1.63 -7.96
C LEU A 636 35.68 -2.70 -8.30
N PRO A 637 35.14 -2.72 -9.53
CA PRO A 637 34.33 -3.85 -10.00
C PRO A 637 35.14 -5.15 -9.92
N ALA A 638 34.51 -6.22 -9.43
CA ALA A 638 35.12 -7.55 -9.30
C ALA A 638 34.88 -8.42 -10.54
#